data_AF-A0A3S3LSM9-F1
#
_entry.id   AF-A0A3S3LSM9-F1
#
_cell.length_a   1.000
_cell.length_b   1.000
_cell.length_c   1.000
_cell.angle_alpha   90.00
_cell.angle_beta   90.00
_cell.angle_gamma   90.00
#
_symmetry.space_group_name_H-M   'P 1'
#
loop_
_entity.id
_entity.type
_entity.pdbx_description
1 polymer ?
#
loop_
_entity_poly.entity_id
_entity_poly.type
_entity_poly.pdbx_seq_one_letter_code
_entity_poly.pdbx_strand_id
1 'polypeptide(L)'
;AGAPTADATDASALPKTPAELVAAEDARLTAVAALAPDDPALIDQWNTVVLAPRNGQQWGYTVADLEALGAIRVDDDRAVTLVRNVVVRPGAELDFLGGGTLRLASSAAGMTSIVAWGGLVAISGADDDPLTVTSWDDSAAGPDLDESDGRAYIRARDGGLVVQNADVRDLGFWSGRTGGLAVTGTDDDRAWAHIASIRISDSHYGLFLSDTTKAGIYDSSITGSTLTGVEVTNGASDTTIQGTTISGSGGDGVSVSRQSTGTTITDTTVDGSAGWGIRIDGSALADGPTSGGYGLTPAKGFTLTGSHVRNSREGGVRVISTDATEIRATDVDETRSAVLIEGPSTGLIVADADLTSSELRGLDITGRITDATVSDSRIAGRRIALELAGAAVVVRDNDMRVASGFAVELAEEARADITGNTFHGVGQDAVASWSGSRTMQADNDQTDWTFQWAWVGWMNEHPMMWLWALVLLIPAIGAPVLWRRRREHQKLRQLLHEALLRHGEEQVAAYGSADPAPRWAPPDLADRERAAPPSPTTSRHATGWRGTPSAPALAHALSAAPAPVTTPAPGIRPAPHRPRSFADLRTGPLEGRTFASLQQFAVAAVREGGYSVPTIARLFRIPQWRLQQWVEEAARNPTVGGGRR
;
A
#
# COMPACT_ATOMS: atom_id res chain seq x y z
N ALA A 1 55.60 -13.04 42.39
CA ALA A 1 54.36 -13.46 41.72
C ALA A 1 53.33 -12.35 41.89
N GLY A 2 53.20 -11.51 40.87
CA GLY A 2 52.15 -10.50 40.77
C GLY A 2 51.76 -10.47 39.31
N ALA A 3 50.66 -11.16 38.99
CA ALA A 3 50.13 -11.16 37.63
C ALA A 3 49.58 -9.76 37.31
N PRO A 4 49.89 -9.18 36.14
CA PRO A 4 49.21 -8.00 35.68
C PRO A 4 47.77 -8.38 35.32
N THR A 5 46.83 -7.62 35.85
CA THR A 5 45.41 -7.64 35.47
C THR A 5 45.30 -7.27 34.00
N ALA A 6 44.63 -8.12 33.22
CA ALA A 6 44.34 -7.88 31.82
C ALA A 6 43.48 -6.61 31.68
N ASP A 7 44.01 -5.66 30.90
CA ASP A 7 43.29 -4.48 30.44
C ASP A 7 42.05 -4.87 29.63
N ALA A 8 41.05 -4.01 29.71
CA ALA A 8 39.82 -4.07 28.95
C ALA A 8 40.11 -3.93 27.44
N THR A 9 40.12 -5.04 26.72
CA THR A 9 39.96 -5.08 25.26
C THR A 9 38.82 -6.02 24.90
N ASP A 10 38.04 -5.61 23.90
CA ASP A 10 36.88 -6.29 23.31
C ASP A 10 35.57 -6.33 24.13
N ALA A 11 35.06 -5.15 24.47
CA ALA A 11 33.62 -4.98 24.35
C ALA A 11 33.28 -4.88 22.86
N SER A 12 32.94 -6.02 22.24
CA SER A 12 32.35 -6.08 20.90
C SER A 12 31.26 -5.02 20.79
N ALA A 13 31.51 -3.98 19.99
CA ALA A 13 30.52 -2.96 19.70
C ALA A 13 29.29 -3.68 19.13
N LEU A 14 28.09 -3.31 19.61
CA LEU A 14 26.85 -3.86 19.06
C LEU A 14 26.84 -3.68 17.53
N PRO A 15 26.29 -4.65 16.77
CA PRO A 15 26.16 -4.50 15.32
C PRO A 15 25.42 -3.20 15.01
N LYS A 16 25.99 -2.39 14.10
CA LYS A 16 25.36 -1.16 13.65
C LYS A 16 24.09 -1.49 12.89
N THR A 17 23.05 -0.70 13.07
CA THR A 17 21.87 -0.74 12.21
C THR A 17 22.23 -0.23 10.80
N PRO A 18 21.49 -0.62 9.75
CA PRO A 18 21.69 -0.07 8.42
C PRO A 18 21.64 1.47 8.36
N ALA A 19 20.84 2.09 9.24
CA ALA A 19 20.76 3.53 9.38
C ALA A 19 22.07 4.17 9.87
N GLU A 20 22.68 3.56 10.86
CA GLU A 20 23.96 4.01 11.42
C GLU A 20 25.12 3.80 10.45
N LEU A 21 25.05 2.74 9.62
CA LEU A 21 26.04 2.49 8.56
C LEU A 21 26.02 3.59 7.51
N VAL A 22 24.83 3.98 7.04
CA VAL A 22 24.72 5.08 6.07
C VAL A 22 25.12 6.42 6.68
N ALA A 23 24.75 6.69 7.94
CA ALA A 23 25.21 7.92 8.61
C ALA A 23 26.73 7.95 8.79
N ALA A 24 27.36 6.80 9.10
CA ALA A 24 28.81 6.68 9.18
C ALA A 24 29.46 6.90 7.81
N GLU A 25 28.80 6.49 6.74
CA GLU A 25 29.29 6.67 5.39
C GLU A 25 29.27 8.14 4.95
N ASP A 26 28.15 8.85 5.20
CA ASP A 26 28.09 10.29 4.94
C ASP A 26 29.16 11.07 5.75
N ALA A 27 29.41 10.66 6.99
CA ALA A 27 30.46 11.25 7.82
C ALA A 27 31.86 10.97 7.24
N ARG A 28 32.15 9.74 6.80
CA ARG A 28 33.42 9.40 6.14
C ARG A 28 33.63 10.22 4.88
N LEU A 29 32.66 10.23 3.97
CA LEU A 29 32.80 10.94 2.70
C LEU A 29 32.98 12.45 2.92
N THR A 30 32.29 13.03 3.89
CA THR A 30 32.46 14.45 4.28
C THR A 30 33.88 14.71 4.81
N ALA A 31 34.42 13.83 5.66
CA ALA A 31 35.78 13.96 6.17
C ALA A 31 36.83 13.81 5.06
N VAL A 32 36.69 12.78 4.20
CA VAL A 32 37.57 12.53 3.05
C VAL A 32 37.56 13.68 2.05
N ALA A 33 36.40 14.30 1.81
CA ALA A 33 36.27 15.44 0.91
C ALA A 33 37.05 16.68 1.40
N ALA A 34 37.25 16.82 2.72
CA ALA A 34 37.96 17.96 3.30
C ALA A 34 39.49 17.84 3.29
N LEU A 35 40.03 16.63 3.09
CA LEU A 35 41.49 16.37 3.13
C LEU A 35 42.18 16.72 1.80
N ALA A 36 43.51 16.90 1.83
CA ALA A 36 44.29 16.98 0.59
C ALA A 36 44.36 15.59 -0.09
N PRO A 37 44.44 15.49 -1.43
CA PRO A 37 44.46 14.19 -2.13
C PRO A 37 45.61 13.25 -1.72
N ASP A 38 46.71 13.81 -1.22
CA ASP A 38 47.92 13.11 -0.77
C ASP A 38 48.02 12.97 0.76
N ASP A 39 46.96 13.34 1.50
CA ASP A 39 46.93 13.23 2.95
C ASP A 39 46.98 11.75 3.39
N PRO A 40 47.96 11.33 4.23
CA PRO A 40 48.10 9.95 4.65
C PRO A 40 46.87 9.42 5.43
N ALA A 41 46.10 10.30 6.08
CA ALA A 41 44.89 9.91 6.81
C ALA A 41 43.85 9.25 5.90
N LEU A 42 43.86 9.56 4.59
CA LEU A 42 42.98 8.92 3.61
C LEU A 42 43.14 7.39 3.62
N ILE A 43 44.38 6.91 3.69
CA ILE A 43 44.72 5.50 3.68
C ILE A 43 44.67 4.93 5.10
N ASP A 44 45.33 5.59 6.05
CA ASP A 44 45.59 5.05 7.39
C ASP A 44 44.34 5.04 8.28
N GLN A 45 43.46 6.04 8.12
CA GLN A 45 42.26 6.18 8.93
C GLN A 45 40.99 5.80 8.17
N TRP A 46 40.89 6.17 6.89
CA TRP A 46 39.64 6.07 6.13
C TRP A 46 39.60 4.93 5.13
N ASN A 47 40.70 4.19 4.94
CA ASN A 47 40.83 3.14 3.93
C ASN A 47 40.29 3.59 2.55
N THR A 48 40.69 4.79 2.11
CA THR A 48 40.12 5.46 0.95
C THR A 48 41.22 6.01 0.04
N VAL A 49 41.13 5.72 -1.25
CA VAL A 49 41.94 6.35 -2.29
C VAL A 49 41.14 7.50 -2.90
N VAL A 50 41.78 8.67 -3.02
CA VAL A 50 41.16 9.87 -3.59
C VAL A 50 41.81 10.20 -4.92
N LEU A 51 40.99 10.25 -5.97
CA LEU A 51 41.42 10.60 -7.32
C LEU A 51 41.14 12.08 -7.55
N ALA A 52 42.19 12.84 -7.86
CA ALA A 52 42.12 14.27 -8.15
C ALA A 52 42.65 14.55 -9.57
N PRO A 53 42.30 15.70 -10.19
CA PRO A 53 42.82 16.04 -11.51
C PRO A 53 44.36 16.01 -11.54
N ARG A 54 44.96 15.32 -12.51
CA ARG A 54 46.41 15.33 -12.72
C ARG A 54 46.75 16.29 -13.86
N ASN A 55 47.71 17.19 -13.63
CA ASN A 55 48.19 18.10 -14.68
C ASN A 55 48.82 17.30 -15.84
N GLY A 56 48.27 17.46 -17.05
CA GLY A 56 48.80 16.85 -18.27
C GLY A 56 48.32 15.43 -18.58
N GLN A 57 47.38 14.87 -17.79
CA GLN A 57 46.77 13.58 -18.12
C GLN A 57 45.67 13.78 -19.19
N GLN A 58 45.76 13.04 -20.30
CA GLN A 58 44.79 13.12 -21.40
C GLN A 58 43.56 12.21 -21.21
N TRP A 59 43.65 11.22 -20.31
CA TRP A 59 42.65 10.17 -20.07
C TRP A 59 42.36 10.01 -18.57
N GLY A 60 41.24 9.40 -18.20
CA GLY A 60 40.89 9.11 -16.81
C GLY A 60 41.87 8.16 -16.10
N TYR A 61 41.65 7.96 -14.80
CA TYR A 61 42.32 6.93 -14.00
C TYR A 61 41.84 5.55 -14.44
N THR A 62 42.75 4.57 -14.49
CA THR A 62 42.44 3.19 -14.93
C THR A 62 42.60 2.18 -13.80
N VAL A 63 42.27 0.91 -14.06
CA VAL A 63 42.54 -0.21 -13.14
C VAL A 63 44.03 -0.28 -12.74
N ALA A 64 44.95 -0.01 -13.67
CA ALA A 64 46.39 0.01 -13.38
C ALA A 64 46.78 1.15 -12.43
N ASP A 65 46.14 2.32 -12.53
CA ASP A 65 46.33 3.40 -11.56
C ASP A 65 45.82 2.99 -10.18
N LEU A 66 44.66 2.33 -10.11
CA LEU A 66 44.07 1.87 -8.85
C LEU A 66 44.90 0.77 -8.19
N GLU A 67 45.51 -0.14 -8.96
CA GLU A 67 46.47 -1.11 -8.45
C GLU A 67 47.72 -0.43 -7.89
N ALA A 68 48.30 0.53 -8.64
CA ALA A 68 49.46 1.29 -8.19
C ALA A 68 49.18 2.11 -6.91
N LEU A 69 47.95 2.54 -6.71
CA LEU A 69 47.47 3.23 -5.50
C LEU A 69 47.06 2.27 -4.37
N GLY A 70 47.11 0.95 -4.61
CA GLY A 70 46.72 -0.08 -3.65
C GLY A 70 45.22 -0.10 -3.33
N ALA A 71 44.38 0.47 -4.23
CA ALA A 71 42.93 0.40 -4.13
C ALA A 71 42.39 -0.96 -4.63
N ILE A 72 43.07 -1.54 -5.61
CA ILE A 72 42.71 -2.81 -6.25
C ILE A 72 43.78 -3.86 -5.99
N ARG A 73 43.33 -5.10 -5.79
CA ARG A 73 44.11 -6.32 -5.81
C ARG A 73 43.76 -7.10 -7.08
N VAL A 74 44.75 -7.43 -7.90
CA VAL A 74 44.56 -8.33 -9.05
C VAL A 74 44.45 -9.77 -8.53
N ASP A 75 43.34 -10.44 -8.82
CA ASP A 75 43.14 -11.85 -8.49
C ASP A 75 43.72 -12.75 -9.59
N ASP A 76 43.40 -12.42 -10.84
CA ASP A 76 43.85 -13.09 -12.06
C ASP A 76 43.69 -12.16 -13.27
N ASP A 77 43.95 -12.67 -14.49
CA ASP A 77 43.90 -11.90 -15.74
C ASP A 77 42.51 -11.32 -16.07
N ARG A 78 41.44 -11.78 -15.41
CA ARG A 78 40.05 -11.38 -15.65
C ARG A 78 39.29 -10.92 -14.42
N ALA A 79 39.87 -11.03 -13.23
CA ALA A 79 39.24 -10.64 -11.99
C ALA A 79 40.14 -9.71 -11.17
N VAL A 80 39.54 -8.61 -10.73
CA VAL A 80 40.16 -7.65 -9.82
C VAL A 80 39.21 -7.38 -8.65
N THR A 81 39.77 -7.24 -7.45
CA THR A 81 39.01 -6.92 -6.25
C THR A 81 39.38 -5.54 -5.72
N LEU A 82 38.40 -4.67 -5.64
CA LEU A 82 38.48 -3.39 -4.93
C LEU A 82 38.53 -3.67 -3.42
N VAL A 83 39.65 -3.33 -2.79
CA VAL A 83 39.93 -3.56 -1.37
C VAL A 83 39.93 -2.27 -0.54
N ARG A 84 39.86 -1.11 -1.19
CA ARG A 84 39.73 0.20 -0.56
C ARG A 84 38.61 0.99 -1.21
N ASN A 85 38.02 1.91 -0.45
CA ASN A 85 37.07 2.85 -1.01
C ASN A 85 37.76 3.77 -2.02
N VAL A 86 37.03 4.22 -3.04
CA VAL A 86 37.54 5.18 -4.02
C VAL A 86 36.62 6.40 -4.06
N VAL A 87 37.20 7.58 -4.01
CA VAL A 87 36.50 8.86 -4.19
C VAL A 87 37.07 9.60 -5.39
N VAL A 88 36.23 9.91 -6.38
CA VAL A 88 36.61 10.64 -7.60
C VAL A 88 36.18 12.10 -7.48
N ARG A 89 37.15 13.02 -7.40
CA ARG A 89 36.90 14.47 -7.18
C ARG A 89 36.49 15.21 -8.46
N PRO A 90 36.03 16.47 -8.35
CA PRO A 90 35.71 17.28 -9.52
C PRO A 90 36.91 17.41 -10.47
N GLY A 91 36.66 17.17 -11.76
CA GLY A 91 37.67 17.18 -12.81
C GLY A 91 38.54 15.92 -12.90
N ALA A 92 38.28 14.91 -12.07
CA ALA A 92 38.84 13.58 -12.23
C ALA A 92 37.78 12.62 -12.81
N GLU A 93 38.27 11.63 -13.54
CA GLU A 93 37.48 10.58 -14.19
C GLU A 93 38.11 9.23 -13.83
N LEU A 94 37.27 8.24 -13.54
CA LEU A 94 37.70 6.86 -13.29
C LEU A 94 37.05 5.94 -14.32
N ASP A 95 37.89 5.26 -15.08
CA ASP A 95 37.52 4.41 -16.19
C ASP A 95 37.80 2.94 -15.87
N PHE A 96 36.74 2.14 -15.86
CA PHE A 96 36.84 0.69 -15.97
C PHE A 96 36.52 0.29 -17.41
N LEU A 97 37.56 -0.06 -18.16
CA LEU A 97 37.46 -0.41 -19.58
C LEU A 97 37.76 -1.88 -19.80
N GLY A 98 36.96 -2.51 -20.67
CA GLY A 98 37.10 -3.91 -21.05
C GLY A 98 36.25 -4.85 -20.20
N GLY A 99 36.15 -6.11 -20.62
CA GLY A 99 35.42 -7.14 -19.89
C GLY A 99 36.17 -7.68 -18.68
N GLY A 100 35.54 -8.62 -17.97
CA GLY A 100 36.11 -9.22 -16.76
C GLY A 100 35.17 -9.11 -15.58
N THR A 101 35.72 -9.16 -14.37
CA THR A 101 34.98 -9.03 -13.13
C THR A 101 35.67 -8.04 -12.19
N LEU A 102 34.97 -6.96 -11.87
CA LEU A 102 35.27 -6.07 -10.77
C LEU A 102 34.49 -6.52 -9.53
N ARG A 103 35.19 -7.08 -8.55
CA ARG A 103 34.67 -7.41 -7.23
C ARG A 103 34.84 -6.22 -6.31
N LEU A 104 33.82 -5.91 -5.51
CA LEU A 104 33.90 -4.91 -4.45
C LEU A 104 33.88 -5.65 -3.11
N ALA A 105 34.99 -5.60 -2.36
CA ALA A 105 35.08 -6.29 -1.08
C ALA A 105 33.94 -5.83 -0.14
N SER A 106 33.19 -6.80 0.39
CA SER A 106 31.99 -6.60 1.20
C SER A 106 31.79 -7.81 2.13
N SER A 107 31.66 -7.55 3.42
CA SER A 107 31.42 -8.56 4.45
C SER A 107 30.94 -7.89 5.75
N ALA A 108 30.61 -8.68 6.76
CA ALA A 108 30.31 -8.18 8.10
C ALA A 108 31.43 -7.31 8.74
N ALA A 109 32.67 -7.39 8.25
CA ALA A 109 33.77 -6.55 8.72
C ALA A 109 33.75 -5.13 8.11
N GLY A 110 33.03 -4.95 6.99
CA GLY A 110 32.94 -3.70 6.26
C GLY A 110 32.79 -3.91 4.76
N MET A 111 32.53 -2.81 4.06
CA MET A 111 32.31 -2.78 2.62
C MET A 111 33.21 -1.74 1.94
N THR A 112 33.31 -1.85 0.62
CA THR A 112 33.96 -0.87 -0.25
C THR A 112 32.94 -0.14 -1.12
N SER A 113 33.24 1.11 -1.44
CA SER A 113 32.41 1.98 -2.28
C SER A 113 33.25 2.65 -3.36
N ILE A 114 32.67 2.86 -4.54
CA ILE A 114 33.18 3.81 -5.55
C ILE A 114 32.25 5.01 -5.56
N VAL A 115 32.77 6.18 -5.20
CA VAL A 115 31.97 7.41 -5.11
C VAL A 115 32.59 8.50 -5.98
N ALA A 116 31.95 8.86 -7.10
CA ALA A 116 32.23 10.15 -7.70
C ALA A 116 31.62 11.25 -6.83
N TRP A 117 32.42 12.23 -6.44
CA TRP A 117 31.98 13.43 -5.74
C TRP A 117 32.36 14.63 -6.60
N GLY A 118 31.48 14.98 -7.52
CA GLY A 118 31.71 15.97 -8.57
C GLY A 118 32.58 15.50 -9.74
N GLY A 119 33.15 14.29 -9.66
CA GLY A 119 33.89 13.64 -10.74
C GLY A 119 32.99 12.81 -11.67
N LEU A 120 33.63 11.99 -12.50
CA LEU A 120 32.98 11.03 -13.40
C LEU A 120 33.46 9.60 -13.10
N VAL A 121 32.54 8.65 -13.10
CA VAL A 121 32.84 7.22 -13.13
C VAL A 121 32.26 6.65 -14.42
N ALA A 122 33.11 6.00 -15.21
CA ALA A 122 32.75 5.28 -16.42
C ALA A 122 33.07 3.79 -16.28
N ILE A 123 32.07 2.95 -16.57
CA ILE A 123 32.17 1.49 -16.55
C ILE A 123 31.73 1.00 -17.91
N SER A 124 32.67 0.53 -18.72
CA SER A 124 32.43 0.21 -20.12
C SER A 124 33.07 -1.13 -20.49
N GLY A 125 32.22 -2.15 -20.63
CA GLY A 125 32.61 -3.44 -21.22
C GLY A 125 32.48 -3.45 -22.75
N ALA A 126 32.46 -4.65 -23.34
CA ALA A 126 32.15 -4.86 -24.75
C ALA A 126 30.84 -5.66 -24.90
N ASP A 127 30.18 -5.57 -26.06
CA ASP A 127 28.92 -6.30 -26.34
C ASP A 127 29.06 -7.82 -26.13
N ASP A 128 30.19 -8.39 -26.52
CA ASP A 128 30.52 -9.81 -26.42
C ASP A 128 31.31 -10.18 -25.16
N ASP A 129 31.75 -9.19 -24.39
CA ASP A 129 32.49 -9.35 -23.14
C ASP A 129 32.11 -8.24 -22.14
N PRO A 130 30.89 -8.30 -21.56
CA PRO A 130 30.44 -7.27 -20.63
C PRO A 130 31.26 -7.29 -19.34
N LEU A 131 31.49 -6.12 -18.77
CA LEU A 131 32.17 -6.00 -17.48
C LEU A 131 31.20 -6.39 -16.35
N THR A 132 31.54 -7.42 -15.59
CA THR A 132 30.77 -7.80 -14.40
C THR A 132 31.21 -6.98 -13.19
N VAL A 133 30.26 -6.40 -12.46
CA VAL A 133 30.50 -5.66 -11.22
C VAL A 133 29.65 -6.27 -10.11
N THR A 134 30.27 -6.68 -9.01
CA THR A 134 29.55 -7.38 -7.92
C THR A 134 30.17 -7.12 -6.56
N SER A 135 29.37 -7.17 -5.50
CA SER A 135 29.91 -7.29 -4.14
C SER A 135 30.61 -8.63 -3.98
N TRP A 136 31.54 -8.74 -3.02
CA TRP A 136 32.31 -9.96 -2.84
C TRP A 136 32.80 -10.16 -1.41
N ASP A 137 32.44 -11.29 -0.83
CA ASP A 137 32.98 -11.77 0.44
C ASP A 137 34.04 -12.85 0.18
N ASP A 138 35.31 -12.50 0.40
CA ASP A 138 36.44 -13.42 0.25
C ASP A 138 36.34 -14.64 1.18
N SER A 139 35.67 -14.51 2.33
CA SER A 139 35.50 -15.62 3.28
C SER A 139 34.46 -16.63 2.80
N ALA A 140 33.43 -16.17 2.12
CA ALA A 140 32.40 -17.00 1.49
C ALA A 140 32.79 -17.46 0.07
N ALA A 141 33.83 -16.84 -0.52
CA ALA A 141 34.22 -17.03 -1.92
C ALA A 141 33.05 -16.82 -2.89
N GLY A 142 32.25 -15.77 -2.64
CA GLY A 142 31.05 -15.47 -3.41
C GLY A 142 30.55 -14.04 -3.19
N PRO A 143 29.46 -13.65 -3.90
CA PRO A 143 28.83 -12.36 -3.68
C PRO A 143 28.31 -12.20 -2.25
N ASP A 144 28.35 -10.97 -1.77
CA ASP A 144 27.77 -10.62 -0.48
C ASP A 144 26.26 -10.40 -0.63
N LEU A 145 25.46 -11.23 0.04
CA LEU A 145 24.00 -11.21 -0.06
C LEU A 145 23.33 -10.59 1.17
N ASP A 146 24.09 -10.22 2.20
CA ASP A 146 23.53 -9.60 3.40
C ASP A 146 23.42 -8.08 3.20
N GLU A 147 22.23 -7.52 3.43
CA GLU A 147 21.99 -6.08 3.37
C GLU A 147 22.02 -5.44 4.77
N SER A 148 22.04 -6.25 5.83
CA SER A 148 21.81 -5.81 7.20
C SER A 148 23.05 -5.23 7.87
N ASP A 149 24.24 -5.65 7.44
CA ASP A 149 25.56 -5.17 7.86
C ASP A 149 26.22 -4.26 6.81
N GLY A 150 25.51 -3.96 5.73
CA GLY A 150 25.92 -3.07 4.66
C GLY A 150 26.59 -3.81 3.52
N ARG A 151 26.38 -3.32 2.30
CA ARG A 151 26.85 -3.96 1.08
C ARG A 151 27.53 -2.96 0.16
N ALA A 152 28.53 -3.40 -0.58
CA ALA A 152 29.24 -2.56 -1.54
C ALA A 152 28.30 -1.84 -2.52
N TYR A 153 28.66 -0.61 -2.92
CA TYR A 153 27.81 0.21 -3.78
C TYR A 153 28.64 1.19 -4.63
N ILE A 154 28.01 1.75 -5.67
CA ILE A 154 28.59 2.76 -6.56
C ILE A 154 27.67 3.98 -6.58
N ARG A 155 28.24 5.17 -6.40
CA ARG A 155 27.49 6.41 -6.37
C ARG A 155 28.17 7.51 -7.17
N ALA A 156 27.43 8.23 -7.99
CA ALA A 156 27.82 9.55 -8.46
C ALA A 156 27.06 10.63 -7.70
N ARG A 157 27.76 11.44 -6.93
CA ARG A 157 27.24 12.61 -6.22
C ARG A 157 27.70 13.87 -6.92
N ASP A 158 26.76 14.73 -7.32
CA ASP A 158 27.02 16.03 -7.96
C ASP A 158 27.94 15.94 -9.20
N GLY A 159 27.89 14.80 -9.90
CA GLY A 159 28.74 14.44 -11.04
C GLY A 159 28.10 13.39 -11.94
N GLY A 160 28.89 12.75 -12.79
CA GLY A 160 28.38 11.83 -13.83
C GLY A 160 28.59 10.36 -13.50
N LEU A 161 27.64 9.52 -13.95
CA LEU A 161 27.81 8.08 -14.01
C LEU A 161 27.52 7.59 -15.44
N VAL A 162 28.51 6.94 -16.06
CA VAL A 162 28.35 6.26 -17.34
C VAL A 162 28.53 4.77 -17.13
N VAL A 163 27.55 3.97 -17.51
CA VAL A 163 27.65 2.51 -17.47
C VAL A 163 27.17 1.95 -18.80
N GLN A 164 28.03 1.21 -19.49
CA GLN A 164 27.73 0.62 -20.77
C GLN A 164 28.25 -0.81 -20.85
N ASN A 165 27.46 -1.72 -21.44
CA ASN A 165 27.88 -3.11 -21.67
C ASN A 165 28.41 -3.79 -20.39
N ALA A 166 27.59 -3.78 -19.34
CA ALA A 166 27.97 -4.27 -18.02
C ALA A 166 26.90 -5.18 -17.40
N ASP A 167 27.33 -6.06 -16.50
CA ASP A 167 26.46 -6.86 -15.64
C ASP A 167 26.71 -6.47 -14.18
N VAL A 168 25.81 -5.69 -13.59
CA VAL A 168 25.90 -5.15 -12.24
C VAL A 168 24.98 -5.92 -11.32
N ARG A 169 25.50 -6.50 -10.24
CA ARG A 169 24.69 -7.37 -9.39
C ARG A 169 25.11 -7.40 -7.93
N ASP A 170 24.16 -7.76 -7.08
CA ASP A 170 24.39 -7.98 -5.66
C ASP A 170 24.93 -6.70 -4.96
N LEU A 171 24.48 -5.51 -5.36
CA LEU A 171 24.96 -4.24 -4.81
C LEU A 171 23.95 -3.54 -3.90
N GLY A 172 24.49 -2.78 -2.95
CA GLY A 172 23.78 -1.78 -2.17
C GLY A 172 22.86 -2.29 -1.08
N PHE A 173 22.40 -1.36 -0.23
CA PHE A 173 21.62 -1.65 0.97
C PHE A 173 20.87 -0.40 1.47
N TRP A 174 19.73 -0.64 2.12
CA TRP A 174 18.94 0.25 2.97
C TRP A 174 18.43 1.58 2.39
N SER A 175 19.30 2.51 2.05
CA SER A 175 18.91 3.85 1.57
C SER A 175 19.26 4.03 0.10
N GLY A 176 18.51 4.88 -0.61
CA GLY A 176 18.75 5.11 -2.03
C GLY A 176 20.18 5.52 -2.39
N ARG A 177 20.84 6.35 -1.55
CA ARG A 177 22.22 6.80 -1.80
C ARG A 177 23.27 5.68 -1.68
N THR A 178 22.92 4.59 -1.02
CA THR A 178 23.72 3.36 -0.87
C THR A 178 23.03 2.18 -1.55
N GLY A 179 22.05 2.44 -2.43
CA GLY A 179 21.09 1.45 -2.91
C GLY A 179 21.60 0.48 -3.97
N GLY A 180 22.83 0.66 -4.44
CA GLY A 180 23.43 -0.19 -5.48
C GLY A 180 24.16 0.70 -6.46
N LEU A 181 23.52 0.99 -7.59
CA LEU A 181 23.88 2.12 -8.46
C LEU A 181 23.03 3.35 -8.11
N ALA A 182 23.70 4.43 -7.74
CA ALA A 182 23.03 5.67 -7.36
C ALA A 182 23.64 6.90 -8.03
N VAL A 183 22.79 7.85 -8.42
CA VAL A 183 23.19 9.20 -8.82
C VAL A 183 22.39 10.20 -7.99
N THR A 184 23.09 11.13 -7.33
CA THR A 184 22.47 12.06 -6.36
C THR A 184 23.00 13.48 -6.55
N GLY A 185 22.12 14.48 -6.68
CA GLY A 185 22.49 15.90 -6.74
C GLY A 185 22.31 16.69 -5.44
N THR A 186 22.64 17.99 -5.51
CA THR A 186 22.43 19.02 -4.48
C THR A 186 21.85 20.35 -5.05
N ASP A 187 20.90 20.24 -5.98
CA ASP A 187 20.14 21.31 -6.66
C ASP A 187 21.00 22.25 -7.53
N ASP A 188 22.07 21.75 -8.16
CA ASP A 188 22.96 22.54 -9.03
C ASP A 188 23.14 21.99 -10.46
N ASP A 189 22.25 21.08 -10.86
CA ASP A 189 22.18 20.47 -12.20
C ASP A 189 23.44 19.71 -12.64
N ARG A 190 24.34 19.34 -11.72
CA ARG A 190 25.58 18.60 -12.07
C ARG A 190 25.43 17.08 -12.08
N ALA A 191 24.40 16.54 -11.43
CA ALA A 191 24.19 15.11 -11.33
C ALA A 191 23.47 14.57 -12.57
N TRP A 192 24.10 13.63 -13.29
CA TRP A 192 23.53 13.03 -14.52
C TRP A 192 23.98 11.57 -14.68
N ALA A 193 23.24 10.82 -15.51
CA ALA A 193 23.51 9.42 -15.76
C ALA A 193 23.32 9.05 -17.23
N HIS A 194 24.20 8.20 -17.75
CA HIS A 194 24.00 7.50 -19.02
C HIS A 194 24.22 6.00 -18.81
N ILE A 195 23.13 5.25 -18.84
CA ILE A 195 23.10 3.82 -18.54
C ILE A 195 22.57 3.09 -19.77
N ALA A 196 23.38 2.27 -20.43
CA ALA A 196 23.02 1.68 -21.71
C ALA A 196 23.50 0.24 -21.88
N SER A 197 22.64 -0.64 -22.41
CA SER A 197 23.00 -2.04 -22.70
C SER A 197 23.56 -2.78 -21.48
N ILE A 198 22.94 -2.60 -20.31
CA ILE A 198 23.38 -3.24 -19.07
C ILE A 198 22.35 -4.22 -18.52
N ARG A 199 22.82 -5.15 -17.69
CA ARG A 199 21.99 -5.93 -16.77
C ARG A 199 22.23 -5.46 -15.34
N ILE A 200 21.16 -5.23 -14.60
CA ILE A 200 21.17 -5.05 -13.16
C ILE A 200 20.38 -6.20 -12.52
N SER A 201 20.97 -6.92 -11.58
CA SER A 201 20.28 -7.99 -10.84
C SER A 201 20.51 -7.93 -9.33
N ASP A 202 19.50 -8.35 -8.57
CA ASP A 202 19.59 -8.64 -7.13
C ASP A 202 20.22 -7.52 -6.28
N SER A 203 20.06 -6.27 -6.73
CA SER A 203 20.54 -5.07 -6.03
C SER A 203 19.43 -4.46 -5.17
N HIS A 204 19.79 -3.66 -4.17
CA HIS A 204 18.78 -3.13 -3.23
C HIS A 204 17.75 -2.23 -3.94
N TYR A 205 18.24 -1.28 -4.72
CA TYR A 205 17.54 -0.65 -5.82
C TYR A 205 18.18 -1.13 -7.12
N GLY A 206 17.41 -1.21 -8.20
CA GLY A 206 18.02 -1.38 -9.52
C GLY A 206 18.82 -0.13 -9.89
N LEU A 207 18.16 1.03 -9.90
CA LEU A 207 18.80 2.33 -10.09
C LEU A 207 18.14 3.39 -9.22
N PHE A 208 18.95 4.19 -8.53
CA PHE A 208 18.46 5.30 -7.71
C PHE A 208 18.93 6.65 -8.28
N LEU A 209 18.00 7.47 -8.75
CA LEU A 209 18.24 8.79 -9.32
C LEU A 209 17.57 9.83 -8.42
N SER A 210 18.37 10.67 -7.78
CA SER A 210 17.89 11.73 -6.90
C SER A 210 18.44 13.05 -7.38
N ASP A 211 17.58 14.02 -7.67
CA ASP A 211 18.02 15.35 -8.11
C ASP A 211 19.00 15.27 -9.29
N THR A 212 18.63 14.47 -10.29
CA THR A 212 19.42 14.29 -11.52
C THR A 212 18.80 15.08 -12.66
N THR A 213 19.64 15.62 -13.54
CA THR A 213 19.19 16.31 -14.75
C THR A 213 19.63 15.49 -15.97
N LYS A 214 18.68 15.16 -16.86
CA LYS A 214 18.91 14.39 -18.10
C LYS A 214 19.50 13.00 -17.89
N ALA A 215 18.99 12.26 -16.91
CA ALA A 215 19.36 10.86 -16.72
C ALA A 215 18.73 9.98 -17.81
N GLY A 216 19.53 9.12 -18.45
CA GLY A 216 19.07 8.20 -19.49
C GLY A 216 19.37 6.73 -19.17
N ILE A 217 18.36 5.87 -19.33
CA ILE A 217 18.45 4.41 -19.24
C ILE A 217 17.96 3.82 -20.56
N TYR A 218 18.84 3.07 -21.24
CA TYR A 218 18.61 2.56 -22.59
C TYR A 218 18.90 1.07 -22.69
N ASP A 219 18.03 0.33 -23.38
CA ASP A 219 18.27 -1.04 -23.84
C ASP A 219 18.80 -1.99 -22.73
N SER A 220 18.28 -1.83 -21.52
CA SER A 220 18.81 -2.46 -20.31
C SER A 220 17.81 -3.44 -19.68
N SER A 221 18.30 -4.29 -18.77
CA SER A 221 17.46 -5.20 -17.99
C SER A 221 17.71 -5.00 -16.50
N ILE A 222 16.65 -4.79 -15.72
CA ILE A 222 16.70 -4.64 -14.27
C ILE A 222 15.81 -5.72 -13.65
N THR A 223 16.38 -6.57 -12.79
CA THR A 223 15.72 -7.78 -12.31
C THR A 223 15.93 -7.98 -10.81
N GLY A 224 14.88 -8.40 -10.10
CA GLY A 224 15.01 -8.88 -8.72
C GLY A 224 15.41 -7.82 -7.68
N SER A 225 15.16 -6.54 -7.95
CA SER A 225 15.50 -5.47 -6.99
C SER A 225 14.72 -5.65 -5.68
N THR A 226 15.39 -5.56 -4.53
CA THR A 226 14.74 -5.83 -3.23
C THR A 226 13.75 -4.73 -2.83
N LEU A 227 13.94 -3.50 -3.33
CA LEU A 227 13.00 -2.39 -3.22
C LEU A 227 12.42 -1.96 -4.59
N THR A 228 12.80 -0.81 -5.13
CA THR A 228 12.29 -0.31 -6.42
C THR A 228 13.23 -0.71 -7.55
N GLY A 229 12.68 -1.05 -8.72
CA GLY A 229 13.48 -1.26 -9.94
C GLY A 229 14.22 0.02 -10.34
N VAL A 230 13.48 1.09 -10.64
CA VAL A 230 14.05 2.44 -10.88
C VAL A 230 13.33 3.47 -10.02
N GLU A 231 14.09 4.19 -9.20
CA GLU A 231 13.59 5.30 -8.38
C GLU A 231 14.10 6.63 -8.93
N VAL A 232 13.19 7.57 -9.19
CA VAL A 232 13.47 8.94 -9.61
C VAL A 232 12.88 9.89 -8.56
N THR A 233 13.71 10.64 -7.85
CA THR A 233 13.27 11.41 -6.68
C THR A 233 13.92 12.76 -6.55
N ASN A 234 13.43 13.55 -5.58
CA ASN A 234 14.02 14.81 -5.13
C ASN A 234 14.20 15.83 -6.27
N GLY A 235 13.18 16.04 -7.09
CA GLY A 235 13.21 17.11 -8.10
C GLY A 235 13.99 16.78 -9.38
N ALA A 236 14.38 15.52 -9.60
CA ALA A 236 15.01 15.10 -10.85
C ALA A 236 14.22 15.52 -12.10
N SER A 237 14.93 15.91 -13.16
CA SER A 237 14.36 16.44 -14.40
C SER A 237 14.84 15.69 -15.64
N ASP A 238 13.97 15.62 -16.65
CA ASP A 238 14.26 15.09 -17.99
C ASP A 238 14.81 13.64 -17.98
N THR A 239 14.21 12.76 -17.16
CA THR A 239 14.63 11.35 -17.10
C THR A 239 14.01 10.54 -18.24
N THR A 240 14.84 9.78 -18.96
CA THR A 240 14.41 8.91 -20.06
C THR A 240 14.68 7.44 -19.73
N ILE A 241 13.66 6.60 -19.85
CA ILE A 241 13.75 5.14 -19.81
C ILE A 241 13.28 4.60 -21.15
N GLN A 242 14.15 3.91 -21.88
CA GLN A 242 13.84 3.44 -23.23
C GLN A 242 14.33 2.00 -23.44
N GLY A 243 13.53 1.18 -24.14
CA GLY A 243 13.95 -0.17 -24.54
C GLY A 243 14.30 -1.09 -23.36
N THR A 244 13.80 -0.76 -22.16
CA THR A 244 14.28 -1.38 -20.92
C THR A 244 13.27 -2.40 -20.40
N THR A 245 13.75 -3.48 -19.80
CA THR A 245 12.91 -4.47 -19.11
C THR A 245 13.16 -4.40 -17.61
N ILE A 246 12.11 -4.16 -16.82
CA ILE A 246 12.15 -4.10 -15.35
C ILE A 246 11.26 -5.21 -14.82
N SER A 247 11.79 -6.10 -13.98
CA SER A 247 10.98 -7.20 -13.46
C SER A 247 11.31 -7.64 -12.04
N GLY A 248 10.30 -8.16 -11.34
CA GLY A 248 10.46 -8.77 -10.02
C GLY A 248 10.88 -7.79 -8.94
N SER A 249 10.38 -6.55 -8.96
CA SER A 249 10.70 -5.53 -7.95
C SER A 249 9.93 -5.73 -6.65
N GLY A 250 10.62 -5.65 -5.50
CA GLY A 250 10.03 -5.79 -4.16
C GLY A 250 9.10 -4.65 -3.73
N GLY A 251 9.15 -3.52 -4.44
CA GLY A 251 8.28 -2.35 -4.36
C GLY A 251 7.65 -2.06 -5.71
N ASP A 252 7.71 -0.80 -6.15
CA ASP A 252 7.25 -0.41 -7.48
C ASP A 252 8.30 -0.77 -8.55
N GLY A 253 7.89 -1.01 -9.80
CA GLY A 253 8.82 -1.23 -10.91
C GLY A 253 9.57 0.06 -11.25
N VAL A 254 8.81 1.13 -11.51
CA VAL A 254 9.30 2.50 -11.63
C VAL A 254 8.54 3.39 -10.64
N SER A 255 9.27 4.17 -9.84
CA SER A 255 8.72 5.15 -8.91
C SER A 255 9.30 6.52 -9.21
N VAL A 256 8.42 7.50 -9.45
CA VAL A 256 8.78 8.90 -9.62
C VAL A 256 8.11 9.71 -8.51
N SER A 257 8.93 10.44 -7.75
CA SER A 257 8.47 11.23 -6.61
C SER A 257 8.10 12.67 -6.98
N ARG A 258 7.53 13.37 -6.00
CA ARG A 258 7.14 14.79 -6.07
C ARG A 258 8.26 15.67 -6.60
N GLN A 259 7.87 16.71 -7.33
CA GLN A 259 8.74 17.68 -8.03
C GLN A 259 9.55 17.15 -9.19
N SER A 260 9.63 15.84 -9.42
CA SER A 260 10.34 15.34 -10.58
C SER A 260 9.51 15.55 -11.85
N THR A 261 10.12 16.15 -12.88
CA THR A 261 9.43 16.58 -14.12
C THR A 261 10.04 15.94 -15.36
N GLY A 262 9.28 15.84 -16.45
CA GLY A 262 9.83 15.44 -17.74
C GLY A 262 10.27 13.97 -17.80
N THR A 263 9.58 13.07 -17.10
CA THR A 263 9.89 11.64 -17.18
C THR A 263 9.26 11.04 -18.43
N THR A 264 10.09 10.45 -19.29
CA THR A 264 9.67 9.74 -20.50
C THR A 264 10.01 8.27 -20.38
N ILE A 265 9.01 7.40 -20.59
CA ILE A 265 9.15 5.95 -20.63
C ILE A 265 8.66 5.47 -22.00
N THR A 266 9.54 4.85 -22.77
CA THR A 266 9.25 4.42 -24.14
C THR A 266 9.70 2.98 -24.37
N ASP A 267 8.91 2.18 -25.09
CA ASP A 267 9.27 0.80 -25.49
C ASP A 267 9.80 -0.05 -24.32
N THR A 268 9.19 0.12 -23.13
CA THR A 268 9.68 -0.45 -21.87
C THR A 268 8.69 -1.49 -21.36
N THR A 269 9.21 -2.59 -20.83
CA THR A 269 8.41 -3.65 -20.19
C THR A 269 8.60 -3.61 -18.69
N VAL A 270 7.50 -3.54 -17.93
CA VAL A 270 7.49 -3.68 -16.47
C VAL A 270 6.65 -4.89 -16.07
N ASP A 271 7.26 -5.85 -15.37
CA ASP A 271 6.63 -7.15 -15.08
C ASP A 271 6.82 -7.60 -13.63
N GLY A 272 5.73 -7.85 -12.90
CA GLY A 272 5.82 -8.56 -11.63
C GLY A 272 6.34 -7.70 -10.47
N SER A 273 5.80 -6.50 -10.29
CA SER A 273 6.14 -5.62 -9.16
C SER A 273 5.25 -5.89 -7.95
N ALA A 274 5.81 -5.89 -6.74
CA ALA A 274 5.03 -6.09 -5.51
C ALA A 274 4.20 -4.86 -5.10
N GLY A 275 4.49 -3.70 -5.68
CA GLY A 275 3.70 -2.47 -5.65
C GLY A 275 2.94 -2.24 -6.95
N TRP A 276 3.04 -1.03 -7.49
CA TRP A 276 2.60 -0.69 -8.83
C TRP A 276 3.68 -1.00 -9.86
N GLY A 277 3.29 -1.27 -11.11
CA GLY A 277 4.26 -1.34 -12.20
C GLY A 277 4.98 -0.01 -12.35
N ILE A 278 4.21 1.07 -12.54
CA ILE A 278 4.70 2.44 -12.64
C ILE A 278 3.90 3.33 -11.71
N ARG A 279 4.58 4.07 -10.83
CA ARG A 279 3.97 5.05 -9.93
C ARG A 279 4.61 6.42 -10.15
N ILE A 280 3.80 7.40 -10.53
CA ILE A 280 4.21 8.80 -10.72
C ILE A 280 3.46 9.66 -9.71
N ASP A 281 4.19 10.41 -8.90
CA ASP A 281 3.63 11.39 -7.98
C ASP A 281 4.15 12.78 -8.33
N GLY A 282 3.36 13.55 -9.06
CA GLY A 282 3.66 14.93 -9.41
C GLY A 282 3.15 15.95 -8.40
N SER A 283 2.60 15.53 -7.26
CA SER A 283 1.95 16.48 -6.35
C SER A 283 2.91 17.58 -5.87
N ALA A 284 2.43 18.83 -5.89
CA ALA A 284 3.17 19.99 -5.39
C ALA A 284 3.62 19.76 -3.96
N LEU A 285 4.83 20.17 -3.56
CA LEU A 285 5.34 19.92 -2.20
C LEU A 285 4.52 20.59 -1.09
N ALA A 286 3.82 21.66 -1.43
CA ALA A 286 3.01 22.41 -0.49
C ALA A 286 1.72 22.93 -1.13
N ASP A 287 0.67 23.02 -0.32
CA ASP A 287 -0.65 23.55 -0.72
C ASP A 287 -0.78 25.07 -0.48
N GLY A 288 0.32 25.73 -0.08
CA GLY A 288 0.37 27.16 0.19
C GLY A 288 1.79 27.66 0.52
N PRO A 289 1.99 28.98 0.68
CA PRO A 289 3.32 29.56 0.91
C PRO A 289 4.03 28.91 2.10
N THR A 290 5.27 28.50 1.89
CA THR A 290 6.12 27.92 2.93
C THR A 290 7.37 28.77 3.12
N SER A 291 7.94 28.75 4.33
CA SER A 291 9.22 29.43 4.61
C SER A 291 10.40 28.84 3.82
N GLY A 292 10.25 27.62 3.29
CA GLY A 292 11.22 26.96 2.43
C GLY A 292 11.07 27.28 0.94
N GLY A 293 10.07 28.08 0.54
CA GLY A 293 9.85 28.43 -0.87
C GLY A 293 9.41 27.27 -1.77
N TYR A 294 8.87 26.19 -1.18
CA TYR A 294 8.45 25.00 -1.93
C TYR A 294 7.45 25.32 -3.04
N GLY A 295 7.63 24.65 -4.19
CA GLY A 295 6.75 24.80 -5.36
C GLY A 295 5.31 24.42 -5.04
N LEU A 296 4.37 25.23 -5.52
CA LEU A 296 2.93 25.06 -5.37
C LEU A 296 2.27 24.44 -6.61
N THR A 297 3.05 24.26 -7.67
CA THR A 297 2.58 23.71 -8.95
C THR A 297 2.88 22.21 -8.99
N PRO A 298 1.93 21.39 -9.45
CA PRO A 298 2.19 20.03 -9.87
C PRO A 298 3.40 19.91 -10.80
N ALA A 299 4.10 18.79 -10.70
CA ALA A 299 5.05 18.38 -11.71
C ALA A 299 4.32 18.09 -13.02
N LYS A 300 5.08 18.14 -14.13
CA LYS A 300 4.51 18.01 -15.48
C LYS A 300 5.36 17.14 -16.40
N GLY A 301 4.73 16.69 -17.48
CA GLY A 301 5.40 16.05 -18.61
C GLY A 301 5.81 14.62 -18.30
N PHE A 302 4.85 13.82 -17.82
CA PHE A 302 5.02 12.37 -17.79
C PHE A 302 4.50 11.77 -19.09
N THR A 303 5.36 11.03 -19.81
CA THR A 303 5.00 10.35 -21.05
C THR A 303 5.30 8.85 -20.92
N LEU A 304 4.32 8.02 -21.28
CA LEU A 304 4.43 6.57 -21.38
C LEU A 304 3.98 6.13 -22.77
N THR A 305 4.90 5.63 -23.59
CA THR A 305 4.64 5.30 -25.00
C THR A 305 5.13 3.90 -25.34
N GLY A 306 4.37 3.14 -26.14
CA GLY A 306 4.88 1.86 -26.70
C GLY A 306 5.22 0.80 -25.66
N SER A 307 4.71 0.91 -24.44
CA SER A 307 5.21 0.16 -23.28
C SER A 307 4.25 -0.93 -22.84
N HIS A 308 4.75 -1.91 -22.08
CA HIS A 308 4.00 -3.05 -21.57
C HIS A 308 4.11 -3.12 -20.04
N VAL A 309 2.98 -3.11 -19.33
CA VAL A 309 2.96 -3.22 -17.86
C VAL A 309 2.04 -4.35 -17.44
N ARG A 310 2.55 -5.31 -16.66
CA ARG A 310 1.75 -6.48 -16.25
C ARG A 310 2.17 -7.08 -14.92
N ASN A 311 1.26 -7.87 -14.36
CA ASN A 311 1.46 -8.71 -13.17
C ASN A 311 1.87 -7.94 -11.89
N SER A 312 1.50 -6.68 -11.76
CA SER A 312 1.80 -5.86 -10.60
C SER A 312 0.74 -6.02 -9.51
N ARG A 313 1.19 -6.18 -8.26
CA ARG A 313 0.30 -6.59 -7.16
C ARG A 313 -0.74 -5.52 -6.80
N GLU A 314 -0.41 -4.23 -6.87
CA GLU A 314 -1.34 -3.14 -6.53
C GLU A 314 -2.10 -2.60 -7.76
N GLY A 315 -1.47 -2.63 -8.93
CA GLY A 315 -2.01 -2.20 -10.23
C GLY A 315 -0.90 -1.81 -11.20
N GLY A 316 -1.27 -1.48 -12.44
CA GLY A 316 -0.30 -1.26 -13.52
C GLY A 316 0.35 0.10 -13.44
N VAL A 317 -0.39 1.15 -13.77
CA VAL A 317 0.10 2.54 -13.78
C VAL A 317 -0.74 3.40 -12.84
N ARG A 318 -0.07 4.13 -11.95
CA ARG A 318 -0.69 5.13 -11.08
C ARG A 318 -0.03 6.48 -11.29
N VAL A 319 -0.83 7.50 -11.57
CA VAL A 319 -0.37 8.88 -11.73
C VAL A 319 -1.12 9.78 -10.75
N ILE A 320 -0.40 10.56 -9.96
CA ILE A 320 -0.97 11.40 -8.90
C ILE A 320 -0.56 12.84 -9.14
N SER A 321 -1.55 13.70 -9.38
CA SER A 321 -1.42 15.15 -9.51
C SER A 321 -0.27 15.56 -10.43
N THR A 322 -0.29 15.08 -11.67
CA THR A 322 0.76 15.36 -12.68
C THR A 322 0.13 15.98 -13.92
N ASP A 323 0.57 17.19 -14.25
CA ASP A 323 0.09 17.92 -15.44
C ASP A 323 0.72 17.38 -16.73
N ALA A 324 0.04 17.56 -17.86
CA ALA A 324 0.51 17.14 -19.17
C ALA A 324 0.96 15.66 -19.18
N THR A 325 0.11 14.79 -18.62
CA THR A 325 0.34 13.35 -18.61
C THR A 325 -0.12 12.75 -19.93
N GLU A 326 0.73 11.95 -20.56
CA GLU A 326 0.45 11.28 -21.83
C GLU A 326 0.72 9.78 -21.74
N ILE A 327 -0.29 8.97 -22.02
CA ILE A 327 -0.18 7.51 -22.14
C ILE A 327 -0.62 7.13 -23.55
N ARG A 328 0.28 6.56 -24.35
CA ARG A 328 0.01 6.21 -25.74
C ARG A 328 0.53 4.85 -26.16
N ALA A 329 -0.16 4.17 -27.08
CA ALA A 329 0.35 2.93 -27.69
C ALA A 329 0.83 1.91 -26.63
N THR A 330 0.20 1.92 -25.44
CA THR A 330 0.69 1.22 -24.24
C THR A 330 -0.31 0.16 -23.86
N ASP A 331 0.21 -1.00 -23.52
CA ASP A 331 -0.53 -2.19 -23.10
C ASP A 331 -0.35 -2.40 -21.59
N VAL A 332 -1.46 -2.43 -20.86
CA VAL A 332 -1.48 -2.64 -19.42
C VAL A 332 -2.47 -3.75 -19.09
N ASP A 333 -1.97 -4.89 -18.64
CA ASP A 333 -2.77 -6.06 -18.28
C ASP A 333 -2.57 -6.43 -16.81
N GLU A 334 -3.59 -6.18 -16.01
CA GLU A 334 -3.48 -6.27 -14.56
C GLU A 334 -4.65 -6.96 -13.88
N THR A 335 -4.37 -7.48 -12.69
CA THR A 335 -5.44 -8.09 -11.88
C THR A 335 -6.35 -7.02 -11.30
N ARG A 336 -5.78 -5.99 -10.65
CA ARG A 336 -6.54 -5.00 -9.89
C ARG A 336 -7.01 -3.83 -10.73
N SER A 337 -6.16 -2.86 -11.01
CA SER A 337 -6.45 -1.71 -11.86
C SER A 337 -5.37 -1.62 -12.91
N ALA A 338 -5.75 -1.44 -14.18
CA ALA A 338 -4.76 -1.21 -15.22
C ALA A 338 -4.16 0.19 -15.04
N VAL A 339 -4.98 1.24 -15.13
CA VAL A 339 -4.51 2.62 -14.97
C VAL A 339 -5.38 3.39 -13.97
N LEU A 340 -4.73 4.10 -13.06
CA LEU A 340 -5.35 5.03 -12.10
C LEU A 340 -4.70 6.41 -12.21
N ILE A 341 -5.50 7.42 -12.55
CA ILE A 341 -5.08 8.83 -12.62
C ILE A 341 -5.83 9.62 -11.55
N GLU A 342 -5.09 10.23 -10.62
CA GLU A 342 -5.63 11.02 -9.51
C GLU A 342 -5.25 12.49 -9.67
N GLY A 343 -6.23 13.40 -9.65
CA GLY A 343 -6.03 14.84 -9.72
C GLY A 343 -5.77 15.49 -8.34
N PRO A 344 -5.58 16.83 -8.29
CA PRO A 344 -5.80 17.78 -9.39
C PRO A 344 -4.70 17.75 -10.46
N SER A 345 -5.08 17.81 -11.73
CA SER A 345 -4.16 17.95 -12.86
C SER A 345 -4.86 18.48 -14.13
N THR A 346 -4.09 18.90 -15.13
CA THR A 346 -4.61 19.31 -16.43
C THR A 346 -3.85 18.70 -17.61
N GLY A 347 -4.51 18.54 -18.75
CA GLY A 347 -3.87 18.10 -19.99
C GLY A 347 -3.55 16.60 -20.01
N LEU A 348 -4.46 15.76 -19.50
CA LEU A 348 -4.33 14.31 -19.56
C LEU A 348 -4.67 13.81 -20.97
N ILE A 349 -3.80 12.99 -21.56
CA ILE A 349 -4.09 12.27 -22.80
C ILE A 349 -3.86 10.77 -22.59
N VAL A 350 -4.88 9.97 -22.86
CA VAL A 350 -4.78 8.51 -23.01
C VAL A 350 -5.24 8.19 -24.42
N ALA A 351 -4.37 7.63 -25.26
CA ALA A 351 -4.72 7.35 -26.64
C ALA A 351 -4.07 6.11 -27.23
N ASP A 352 -4.76 5.36 -28.10
CA ASP A 352 -4.22 4.13 -28.71
C ASP A 352 -3.69 3.13 -27.66
N ALA A 353 -4.33 3.06 -26.49
CA ALA A 353 -3.91 2.21 -25.39
C ALA A 353 -4.76 0.94 -25.28
N ASP A 354 -4.19 -0.13 -24.74
CA ASP A 354 -4.90 -1.36 -24.37
C ASP A 354 -4.84 -1.53 -22.85
N LEU A 355 -5.95 -1.26 -22.17
CA LEU A 355 -5.99 -1.17 -20.71
C LEU A 355 -6.96 -2.22 -20.17
N THR A 356 -6.42 -3.31 -19.63
CA THR A 356 -7.20 -4.46 -19.19
C THR A 356 -7.05 -4.72 -17.69
N SER A 357 -8.19 -4.87 -17.01
CA SER A 357 -8.28 -5.31 -15.62
C SER A 357 -9.24 -6.48 -15.44
N SER A 358 -8.83 -7.51 -14.69
CA SER A 358 -9.68 -8.68 -14.40
C SER A 358 -10.53 -8.56 -13.12
N GLU A 359 -10.23 -7.63 -12.20
CA GLU A 359 -10.99 -7.45 -10.95
C GLU A 359 -11.75 -6.13 -10.84
N LEU A 360 -11.10 -4.99 -11.13
CA LEU A 360 -11.67 -3.67 -10.91
C LEU A 360 -11.98 -2.97 -12.24
N ARG A 361 -11.11 -2.04 -12.64
CA ARG A 361 -11.33 -1.05 -13.68
C ARG A 361 -10.18 -1.03 -14.67
N GLY A 362 -10.49 -0.86 -15.94
CA GLY A 362 -9.48 -0.65 -16.98
C GLY A 362 -8.79 0.70 -16.77
N LEU A 363 -9.57 1.77 -16.72
CA LEU A 363 -9.10 3.14 -16.50
C LEU A 363 -9.96 3.86 -15.45
N ASP A 364 -9.30 4.41 -14.43
CA ASP A 364 -9.92 5.21 -13.37
C ASP A 364 -9.32 6.62 -13.41
N ILE A 365 -10.17 7.63 -13.65
CA ILE A 365 -9.80 9.04 -13.70
C ILE A 365 -10.60 9.77 -12.61
N THR A 366 -9.90 10.11 -11.53
CA THR A 366 -10.54 10.63 -10.32
C THR A 366 -9.92 11.94 -9.84
N GLY A 367 -10.73 12.78 -9.22
CA GLY A 367 -10.35 14.10 -8.74
C GLY A 367 -10.47 15.18 -9.82
N ARG A 368 -10.09 16.40 -9.44
CA ARG A 368 -10.26 17.62 -10.26
C ARG A 368 -9.31 17.64 -11.47
N ILE A 369 -9.62 16.85 -12.48
CA ILE A 369 -8.85 16.73 -13.72
C ILE A 369 -9.56 17.53 -14.82
N THR A 370 -8.83 18.40 -15.50
CA THR A 370 -9.34 19.24 -16.61
C THR A 370 -8.59 18.98 -17.91
N ASP A 371 -9.22 19.29 -19.04
CA ASP A 371 -8.60 19.15 -20.36
C ASP A 371 -8.06 17.73 -20.60
N ALA A 372 -8.88 16.73 -20.25
CA ALA A 372 -8.55 15.32 -20.40
C ALA A 372 -9.17 14.74 -21.67
N THR A 373 -8.41 13.93 -22.40
CA THR A 373 -8.90 13.19 -23.57
C THR A 373 -8.55 11.71 -23.43
N VAL A 374 -9.54 10.85 -23.65
CA VAL A 374 -9.38 9.39 -23.78
C VAL A 374 -9.87 9.00 -25.16
N SER A 375 -8.97 8.46 -26.00
CA SER A 375 -9.34 8.20 -27.39
C SER A 375 -8.72 6.96 -28.03
N ASP A 376 -9.39 6.43 -29.05
CA ASP A 376 -8.81 5.40 -29.93
C ASP A 376 -8.27 4.18 -29.15
N SER A 377 -8.80 3.90 -27.94
CA SER A 377 -8.24 2.93 -27.00
C SER A 377 -9.17 1.75 -26.77
N ARG A 378 -8.59 0.60 -26.41
CA ARG A 378 -9.31 -0.58 -25.90
C ARG A 378 -9.24 -0.57 -24.38
N ILE A 379 -10.41 -0.54 -23.73
CA ILE A 379 -10.48 -0.46 -22.26
C ILE A 379 -11.39 -1.58 -21.75
N ALA A 380 -10.82 -2.51 -20.99
CA ALA A 380 -11.53 -3.63 -20.43
C ALA A 380 -11.46 -3.63 -18.91
N GLY A 381 -12.61 -3.77 -18.28
CA GLY A 381 -12.72 -3.96 -16.83
C GLY A 381 -13.78 -5.00 -16.49
N ARG A 382 -13.73 -5.56 -15.28
CA ARG A 382 -14.75 -6.56 -14.89
C ARG A 382 -16.13 -5.93 -14.79
N ARG A 383 -16.23 -4.80 -14.07
CA ARG A 383 -17.50 -4.11 -13.80
C ARG A 383 -17.63 -2.76 -14.49
N ILE A 384 -16.52 -2.05 -14.58
CA ILE A 384 -16.44 -0.71 -15.14
C ILE A 384 -15.20 -0.68 -16.03
N ALA A 385 -15.34 -0.31 -17.30
CA ALA A 385 -14.18 -0.12 -18.16
C ALA A 385 -13.52 1.23 -17.84
N LEU A 386 -14.31 2.31 -17.85
CA LEU A 386 -13.87 3.67 -17.54
C LEU A 386 -14.67 4.28 -16.39
N GLU A 387 -13.99 4.68 -15.30
CA GLU A 387 -14.58 5.49 -14.23
C GLU A 387 -14.09 6.93 -14.30
N LEU A 388 -15.04 7.87 -14.19
CA LEU A 388 -14.78 9.32 -14.15
C LEU A 388 -15.40 9.90 -12.88
N ALA A 389 -14.59 10.42 -11.96
CA ALA A 389 -15.06 11.05 -10.73
C ALA A 389 -14.45 12.44 -10.57
N GLY A 390 -15.27 13.50 -10.56
CA GLY A 390 -14.77 14.88 -10.39
C GLY A 390 -13.96 15.45 -11.56
N ALA A 391 -13.92 14.74 -12.70
CA ALA A 391 -13.13 15.07 -13.87
C ALA A 391 -13.97 15.58 -15.06
N ALA A 392 -13.32 16.35 -15.94
CA ALA A 392 -13.88 16.79 -17.22
C ALA A 392 -13.12 16.16 -18.39
N VAL A 393 -13.75 15.23 -19.12
CA VAL A 393 -13.07 14.34 -20.07
C VAL A 393 -13.80 14.27 -21.42
N VAL A 394 -13.06 14.34 -22.52
CA VAL A 394 -13.54 13.95 -23.86
C VAL A 394 -13.19 12.49 -24.09
N VAL A 395 -14.21 11.66 -24.36
CA VAL A 395 -14.10 10.21 -24.53
C VAL A 395 -14.55 9.86 -25.94
N ARG A 396 -13.61 9.57 -26.84
CA ARG A 396 -13.92 9.38 -28.26
C ARG A 396 -13.34 8.12 -28.88
N ASP A 397 -14.09 7.48 -29.76
CA ASP A 397 -13.55 6.42 -30.63
C ASP A 397 -12.92 5.23 -29.86
N ASN A 398 -13.38 4.93 -28.64
CA ASN A 398 -12.86 3.83 -27.83
C ASN A 398 -13.71 2.56 -27.99
N ASP A 399 -13.06 1.40 -27.82
CA ASP A 399 -13.71 0.10 -27.66
C ASP A 399 -13.67 -0.27 -26.17
N MET A 400 -14.85 -0.32 -25.54
CA MET A 400 -14.95 -0.56 -24.10
C MET A 400 -15.72 -1.83 -23.80
N ARG A 401 -15.09 -2.70 -23.00
CA ARG A 401 -15.59 -4.02 -22.69
C ARG A 401 -15.77 -4.23 -21.19
N VAL A 402 -16.93 -4.72 -20.79
CA VAL A 402 -17.17 -5.21 -19.43
C VAL A 402 -17.84 -6.57 -19.42
N ALA A 403 -17.58 -7.35 -18.38
CA ALA A 403 -18.29 -8.61 -18.17
C ALA A 403 -19.74 -8.34 -17.73
N SER A 404 -19.91 -7.45 -16.74
CA SER A 404 -21.21 -6.97 -16.32
C SER A 404 -21.13 -5.66 -15.55
N GLY A 405 -21.96 -4.67 -15.87
CA GLY A 405 -21.97 -3.38 -15.17
C GLY A 405 -22.18 -2.21 -16.14
N PHE A 406 -21.21 -1.30 -16.20
CA PHE A 406 -21.24 -0.09 -17.02
C PHE A 406 -19.95 -0.01 -17.85
N ALA A 407 -20.02 0.37 -19.12
CA ALA A 407 -18.81 0.68 -19.87
C ALA A 407 -18.18 1.97 -19.32
N VAL A 408 -18.99 3.01 -19.09
CA VAL A 408 -18.56 4.28 -18.50
C VAL A 408 -19.39 4.59 -17.26
N GLU A 409 -18.74 4.91 -16.16
CA GLU A 409 -19.40 5.40 -14.95
C GLU A 409 -18.92 6.82 -14.62
N LEU A 410 -19.87 7.74 -14.37
CA LEU A 410 -19.59 9.12 -14.00
C LEU A 410 -20.12 9.44 -12.60
N ALA A 411 -19.26 9.97 -11.74
CA ALA A 411 -19.59 10.37 -10.38
C ALA A 411 -19.02 11.76 -10.03
N GLU A 412 -19.37 12.26 -8.84
CA GLU A 412 -18.82 13.48 -8.25
C GLU A 412 -18.79 14.71 -9.19
N GLU A 413 -19.92 15.07 -9.79
CA GLU A 413 -20.02 16.19 -10.75
C GLU A 413 -19.11 16.07 -12.00
N ALA A 414 -18.66 14.85 -12.34
CA ALA A 414 -17.91 14.60 -13.56
C ALA A 414 -18.68 15.06 -14.81
N ARG A 415 -17.93 15.50 -15.82
CA ARG A 415 -18.45 15.93 -17.11
C ARG A 415 -17.76 15.14 -18.21
N ALA A 416 -18.54 14.53 -19.09
CA ALA A 416 -17.97 13.87 -20.27
C ALA A 416 -18.70 14.19 -21.56
N ASP A 417 -17.94 14.32 -22.64
CA ASP A 417 -18.42 14.20 -24.01
C ASP A 417 -18.02 12.81 -24.51
N ILE A 418 -19.00 11.95 -24.74
CA ILE A 418 -18.81 10.53 -25.05
C ILE A 418 -19.31 10.29 -26.46
N THR A 419 -18.41 10.27 -27.43
CA THR A 419 -18.77 10.27 -28.86
C THR A 419 -18.05 9.16 -29.65
N GLY A 420 -18.75 8.43 -30.52
CA GLY A 420 -18.12 7.45 -31.43
C GLY A 420 -17.56 6.18 -30.77
N ASN A 421 -17.93 5.88 -29.52
CA ASN A 421 -17.41 4.72 -28.80
C ASN A 421 -18.24 3.46 -29.08
N THR A 422 -17.61 2.29 -28.99
CA THR A 422 -18.27 0.98 -29.06
C THR A 422 -18.31 0.34 -27.67
N PHE A 423 -19.49 -0.13 -27.26
CA PHE A 423 -19.70 -0.70 -25.93
C PHE A 423 -20.08 -2.19 -26.01
N HIS A 424 -19.31 -3.04 -25.32
CA HIS A 424 -19.56 -4.47 -25.22
C HIS A 424 -19.81 -4.87 -23.77
N GLY A 425 -20.91 -5.57 -23.50
CA GLY A 425 -21.16 -6.11 -22.15
C GLY A 425 -22.61 -6.34 -21.82
N VAL A 426 -22.86 -6.56 -20.52
CA VAL A 426 -24.18 -6.83 -19.97
C VAL A 426 -24.46 -5.85 -18.83
N GLY A 427 -25.55 -5.10 -18.88
CA GLY A 427 -25.89 -4.18 -17.82
C GLY A 427 -27.14 -3.36 -18.11
N GLN A 428 -27.54 -2.54 -17.14
CA GLN A 428 -28.78 -1.77 -17.28
C GLN A 428 -28.63 -0.70 -18.36
N ASP A 429 -27.48 -0.03 -18.36
CA ASP A 429 -27.11 1.05 -19.28
C ASP A 429 -25.61 0.93 -19.58
N ALA A 430 -25.15 1.29 -20.78
CA ALA A 430 -23.72 1.31 -21.07
C ALA A 430 -22.99 2.47 -20.36
N VAL A 431 -23.67 3.60 -20.20
CA VAL A 431 -23.16 4.80 -19.54
C VAL A 431 -24.04 5.12 -18.33
N ALA A 432 -23.44 5.18 -17.14
CA ALA A 432 -24.10 5.57 -15.91
C ALA A 432 -23.65 6.94 -15.42
N SER A 433 -24.58 7.70 -14.83
CA SER A 433 -24.31 9.06 -14.31
C SER A 433 -24.93 9.25 -12.94
N TRP A 434 -24.08 9.60 -11.97
CA TRP A 434 -24.41 9.78 -10.56
C TRP A 434 -23.96 11.14 -10.03
N SER A 435 -24.45 11.52 -8.85
CA SER A 435 -23.90 12.65 -8.07
C SER A 435 -23.77 13.96 -8.84
N GLY A 436 -24.80 14.31 -9.62
CA GLY A 436 -24.82 15.56 -10.39
C GLY A 436 -23.93 15.59 -11.62
N SER A 437 -23.35 14.45 -12.01
CA SER A 437 -22.56 14.33 -13.24
C SER A 437 -23.41 14.57 -14.49
N ARG A 438 -22.73 14.94 -15.58
CA ARG A 438 -23.38 15.28 -16.85
C ARG A 438 -22.62 14.65 -18.01
N THR A 439 -23.35 14.10 -18.96
CA THR A 439 -22.78 13.56 -20.19
C THR A 439 -23.45 14.19 -21.40
N MET A 440 -22.68 14.44 -22.45
CA MET A 440 -23.17 14.50 -23.81
C MET A 440 -22.82 13.18 -24.50
N GLN A 441 -23.75 12.59 -25.24
CA GLN A 441 -23.53 11.32 -25.94
C GLN A 441 -23.97 11.48 -27.40
N ALA A 442 -23.12 11.08 -28.34
CA ALA A 442 -23.41 11.07 -29.77
C ALA A 442 -22.73 9.88 -30.45
N ASP A 443 -23.37 9.30 -31.47
CA ASP A 443 -22.75 8.31 -32.38
C ASP A 443 -22.07 7.10 -31.70
N ASN A 444 -22.48 6.71 -30.48
CA ASN A 444 -21.95 5.52 -29.81
C ASN A 444 -22.69 4.25 -30.27
N ASP A 445 -21.94 3.17 -30.49
CA ASP A 445 -22.47 1.85 -30.83
C ASP A 445 -22.74 1.00 -29.58
N GLN A 446 -23.99 0.59 -29.40
CA GLN A 446 -24.48 -0.27 -28.32
C GLN A 446 -25.08 -1.58 -28.85
N THR A 447 -24.85 -1.93 -30.11
CA THR A 447 -25.41 -3.15 -30.72
C THR A 447 -25.01 -4.43 -29.99
N ASP A 448 -23.81 -4.44 -29.40
CA ASP A 448 -23.27 -5.54 -28.58
C ASP A 448 -23.55 -5.39 -27.07
N TRP A 449 -24.40 -4.44 -26.67
CA TRP A 449 -24.81 -4.25 -25.28
C TRP A 449 -26.09 -5.02 -24.95
N THR A 450 -26.02 -5.92 -23.97
CA THR A 450 -27.19 -6.68 -23.52
C THR A 450 -27.80 -6.03 -22.29
N PHE A 451 -29.05 -5.58 -22.40
CA PHE A 451 -29.80 -5.02 -21.28
C PHE A 451 -30.02 -6.08 -20.17
N GLN A 452 -29.64 -5.73 -18.95
CA GLN A 452 -29.95 -6.50 -17.75
C GLN A 452 -30.20 -5.57 -16.58
N TRP A 453 -31.34 -5.73 -15.90
CA TRP A 453 -31.64 -4.98 -14.68
C TRP A 453 -30.54 -5.17 -13.62
N ALA A 454 -30.06 -4.06 -13.03
CA ALA A 454 -28.97 -4.09 -12.05
C ALA A 454 -29.21 -5.05 -10.87
N TRP A 455 -30.45 -5.12 -10.36
CA TRP A 455 -30.81 -6.04 -9.28
C TRP A 455 -30.80 -7.52 -9.71
N VAL A 456 -31.11 -7.82 -10.98
CA VAL A 456 -30.99 -9.18 -11.53
C VAL A 456 -29.53 -9.56 -11.65
N GLY A 457 -28.69 -8.66 -12.15
CA GLY A 457 -27.23 -8.88 -12.20
C GLY A 457 -26.65 -9.14 -10.83
N TRP A 458 -26.99 -8.30 -9.84
CA TRP A 458 -26.54 -8.49 -8.46
C TRP A 458 -27.00 -9.83 -7.85
N MET A 459 -28.25 -10.26 -8.10
CA MET A 459 -28.72 -11.57 -7.63
C MET A 459 -28.04 -12.74 -8.36
N ASN A 460 -27.69 -12.59 -9.63
CA ASN A 460 -26.94 -13.60 -10.38
C ASN A 460 -25.50 -13.76 -9.85
N GLU A 461 -24.86 -12.67 -9.42
CA GLU A 461 -23.56 -12.70 -8.73
C GLU A 461 -23.65 -13.31 -7.32
N HIS A 462 -24.82 -13.24 -6.67
CA HIS A 462 -25.06 -13.69 -5.30
C HIS A 462 -26.16 -14.77 -5.27
N PRO A 463 -25.89 -16.02 -5.69
CA PRO A 463 -26.92 -17.03 -5.93
C PRO A 463 -27.77 -17.36 -4.69
N MET A 464 -27.25 -17.14 -3.47
CA MET A 464 -28.01 -17.30 -2.23
C MET A 464 -29.18 -16.30 -2.11
N MET A 465 -29.10 -15.15 -2.78
CA MET A 465 -30.15 -14.12 -2.73
C MET A 465 -31.41 -14.55 -3.46
N TRP A 466 -31.31 -15.37 -4.51
CA TRP A 466 -32.47 -16.00 -5.13
C TRP A 466 -33.21 -16.91 -4.14
N LEU A 467 -32.48 -17.65 -3.30
CA LEU A 467 -33.07 -18.48 -2.25
C LEU A 467 -33.76 -17.61 -1.19
N TRP A 468 -33.12 -16.54 -0.73
CA TRP A 468 -33.75 -15.59 0.20
C TRP A 468 -34.99 -14.91 -0.37
N ALA A 469 -34.96 -14.51 -1.64
CA ALA A 469 -36.12 -13.94 -2.33
C ALA A 469 -37.29 -14.94 -2.36
N LEU A 470 -37.01 -16.21 -2.61
CA LEU A 470 -38.01 -17.28 -2.57
C LEU A 470 -38.56 -17.50 -1.15
N VAL A 471 -37.70 -17.49 -0.12
CA VAL A 471 -38.12 -17.60 1.28
C VAL A 471 -39.01 -16.42 1.69
N LEU A 472 -38.65 -15.20 1.29
CA LEU A 472 -39.41 -13.98 1.59
C LEU A 472 -40.74 -13.89 0.83
N LEU A 473 -40.90 -14.64 -0.26
CA LEU A 473 -42.17 -14.74 -0.98
C LEU A 473 -43.28 -15.35 -0.10
N ILE A 474 -42.93 -16.31 0.78
CA ILE A 474 -43.87 -17.01 1.66
C ILE A 474 -44.61 -16.04 2.60
N PRO A 475 -43.94 -15.20 3.42
CA PRO A 475 -44.62 -14.20 4.24
C PRO A 475 -45.26 -13.09 3.40
N ALA A 476 -44.67 -12.70 2.27
CA ALA A 476 -45.22 -11.65 1.39
C ALA A 476 -46.61 -12.03 0.84
N ILE A 477 -46.84 -13.31 0.52
CA ILE A 477 -48.14 -13.83 0.08
C ILE A 477 -49.02 -14.22 1.28
N GLY A 478 -48.44 -14.83 2.32
CA GLY A 478 -49.17 -15.36 3.47
C GLY A 478 -49.77 -14.27 4.39
N ALA A 479 -49.06 -13.17 4.61
CA ALA A 479 -49.50 -12.12 5.52
C ALA A 479 -50.77 -11.36 5.04
N PRO A 480 -50.89 -10.97 3.75
CA PRO A 480 -52.13 -10.37 3.23
C PRO A 480 -53.34 -11.30 3.34
N VAL A 481 -53.17 -12.59 3.09
CA VAL A 481 -54.24 -13.60 3.20
C VAL A 481 -54.71 -13.73 4.64
N LEU A 482 -53.77 -13.81 5.59
CA LEU A 482 -54.09 -13.84 7.02
C LEU A 482 -54.75 -12.55 7.50
N TRP A 483 -54.34 -11.39 6.97
CA TRP A 483 -54.91 -10.10 7.32
C TRP A 483 -56.33 -9.93 6.76
N ARG A 484 -56.57 -10.38 5.52
CA ARG A 484 -57.91 -10.44 4.91
C ARG A 484 -58.84 -11.36 5.70
N ARG A 485 -58.35 -12.53 6.09
CA ARG A 485 -59.12 -13.49 6.91
C ARG A 485 -59.45 -12.92 8.29
N ARG A 486 -58.53 -12.19 8.92
CA ARG A 486 -58.81 -11.48 10.20
C ARG A 486 -59.89 -10.42 10.06
N ARG A 487 -59.90 -9.65 8.96
CA ARG A 487 -60.97 -8.66 8.69
C ARG A 487 -62.33 -9.33 8.51
N GLU A 488 -62.41 -10.47 7.84
CA GLU A 488 -63.65 -11.22 7.71
C GLU A 488 -64.14 -11.80 9.04
N HIS A 489 -63.24 -12.29 9.89
CA HIS A 489 -63.59 -12.71 11.25
C HIS A 489 -64.07 -11.54 12.13
N GLN A 490 -63.60 -10.32 11.92
CA GLN A 490 -64.12 -9.13 12.60
C GLN A 490 -65.53 -8.76 12.13
N LYS A 491 -65.82 -8.84 10.83
CA LYS A 491 -67.18 -8.66 10.29
C LYS A 491 -68.15 -9.71 10.82
N LEU A 492 -67.73 -10.98 10.90
CA LEU A 492 -68.53 -12.05 11.49
C LEU A 492 -68.82 -11.81 12.98
N ARG A 493 -67.86 -11.25 13.74
CA ARG A 493 -68.09 -10.87 15.15
C ARG A 493 -69.06 -9.70 15.28
N GLN A 494 -69.04 -8.74 14.37
CA GLN A 494 -70.02 -7.64 14.35
C GLN A 494 -71.43 -8.15 14.04
N LEU A 495 -71.58 -9.04 13.06
CA LEU A 495 -72.88 -9.66 12.76
C LEU A 495 -73.39 -10.55 13.91
N LEU A 496 -72.49 -11.27 14.60
CA LEU A 496 -72.83 -12.04 15.80
C LEU A 496 -73.26 -11.12 16.96
N HIS A 497 -72.61 -9.97 17.10
CA HIS A 497 -72.94 -8.96 18.12
C HIS A 497 -74.29 -8.30 17.82
N GLU A 498 -74.59 -7.98 16.56
CA GLU A 498 -75.90 -7.50 16.12
C GLU A 498 -77.00 -8.56 16.30
N ALA A 499 -76.71 -9.83 16.01
CA ALA A 499 -77.66 -10.93 16.25
C ALA A 499 -77.93 -11.13 17.75
N LEU A 500 -76.91 -11.00 18.60
CA LEU A 500 -77.04 -11.05 20.07
C LEU A 500 -77.83 -9.86 20.62
N LEU A 501 -77.62 -8.65 20.11
CA LEU A 501 -78.39 -7.46 20.48
C LEU A 501 -79.86 -7.59 20.08
N ARG A 502 -80.13 -8.07 18.86
CA ARG A 502 -81.49 -8.31 18.36
C ARG A 502 -82.23 -9.37 19.18
N HIS A 503 -81.55 -10.43 19.60
CA HIS A 503 -82.12 -11.45 20.46
C HIS A 503 -82.33 -10.97 21.91
N GLY A 504 -81.49 -10.04 22.38
CA GLY A 504 -81.68 -9.35 23.66
C GLY A 504 -82.89 -8.39 23.62
N GLU A 505 -83.10 -7.67 22.52
CA GLU A 505 -84.28 -6.83 22.31
C GLU A 505 -85.58 -7.64 22.25
N GLU A 506 -85.56 -8.83 21.64
CA GLU A 506 -86.68 -9.80 21.65
C GLU A 506 -87.02 -10.31 23.07
N GLN A 507 -86.00 -10.54 23.93
CA GLN A 507 -86.22 -10.93 25.33
C GLN A 507 -86.74 -9.77 26.20
N VAL A 508 -86.34 -8.53 25.94
CA VAL A 508 -86.85 -7.34 26.64
C VAL A 508 -88.31 -7.02 26.23
N ALA A 509 -88.66 -7.25 24.96
CA ALA A 509 -90.05 -7.15 24.49
C ALA A 509 -90.98 -8.19 25.17
N ALA A 510 -90.45 -9.36 25.56
CA ALA A 510 -91.17 -10.37 26.31
C ALA A 510 -91.37 -10.00 27.80
N TYR A 511 -90.58 -9.07 28.35
CA TYR A 511 -90.71 -8.57 29.74
C TYR A 511 -91.54 -7.28 29.86
N GLY A 512 -91.71 -6.52 28.78
CA GLY A 512 -92.47 -5.26 28.74
C GLY A 512 -93.99 -5.40 28.64
N SER A 513 -94.54 -6.62 28.69
CA SER A 513 -95.97 -6.92 28.52
C SER A 513 -96.64 -7.50 29.76
N ALA A 514 -96.33 -6.97 30.95
CA ALA A 514 -97.21 -7.10 32.11
C ALA A 514 -96.94 -6.00 33.15
N ASP A 515 -97.76 -4.96 33.11
CA ASP A 515 -98.10 -4.07 34.23
C ASP A 515 -99.66 -4.01 34.23
N PRO A 516 -100.38 -3.58 35.28
CA PRO A 516 -99.89 -2.89 36.46
C PRO A 516 -100.51 -3.36 37.80
N ALA A 517 -99.91 -2.91 38.90
CA ALA A 517 -100.56 -2.91 40.20
C ALA A 517 -101.86 -2.06 40.18
N PRO A 518 -102.79 -2.33 41.12
CA PRO A 518 -103.38 -1.21 41.84
C PRO A 518 -103.24 -1.32 43.36
N ARG A 519 -103.14 -0.13 43.94
CA ARG A 519 -103.00 0.26 45.35
C ARG A 519 -104.20 -0.18 46.20
N TRP A 520 -103.97 -0.57 47.46
CA TRP A 520 -104.36 0.14 48.70
C TRP A 520 -103.84 -0.60 49.95
N ALA A 521 -103.64 0.14 51.05
CA ALA A 521 -103.04 -0.20 52.35
C ALA A 521 -104.09 -0.68 53.41
N PRO A 522 -103.93 -0.45 54.74
CA PRO A 522 -103.22 -1.18 55.81
C PRO A 522 -104.20 -1.66 56.95
N PRO A 523 -103.81 -1.93 58.22
CA PRO A 523 -102.79 -2.82 58.81
C PRO A 523 -103.35 -3.81 59.89
N ASP A 524 -102.43 -4.60 60.46
CA ASP A 524 -102.32 -5.03 61.87
C ASP A 524 -103.26 -6.10 62.48
N LEU A 525 -102.69 -7.25 62.89
CA LEU A 525 -102.43 -7.64 64.29
C LEU A 525 -102.12 -9.14 64.44
N ALA A 526 -101.16 -9.43 65.33
CA ALA A 526 -100.91 -10.70 66.02
C ALA A 526 -100.40 -11.86 65.12
N ASP A 527 -99.45 -12.71 65.51
CA ASP A 527 -99.09 -13.20 66.83
C ASP A 527 -97.62 -13.63 66.86
N ARG A 528 -97.10 -13.72 68.08
CA ARG A 528 -95.83 -14.36 68.43
C ARG A 528 -95.89 -15.86 68.09
N GLU A 529 -94.76 -16.49 67.75
CA GLU A 529 -93.98 -17.30 68.70
C GLU A 529 -92.89 -18.16 68.00
N ARG A 530 -91.85 -18.48 68.78
CA ARG A 530 -90.57 -19.11 68.47
C ARG A 530 -90.67 -20.58 68.05
N ALA A 531 -89.69 -21.05 67.27
CA ALA A 531 -88.87 -22.22 67.61
C ALA A 531 -87.58 -22.26 66.77
N ALA A 532 -86.48 -22.61 67.42
CA ALA A 532 -85.13 -22.74 66.86
C ALA A 532 -84.85 -24.20 66.39
N PRO A 533 -83.58 -24.59 66.16
CA PRO A 533 -82.91 -24.76 64.87
C PRO A 533 -82.72 -26.24 64.47
N PRO A 534 -82.03 -26.54 63.35
CA PRO A 534 -80.74 -27.22 63.53
C PRO A 534 -79.63 -26.81 62.53
N SER A 535 -78.38 -26.91 63.00
CA SER A 535 -77.18 -27.25 62.21
C SER A 535 -77.02 -28.79 62.23
N PRO A 536 -75.95 -29.45 61.70
CA PRO A 536 -74.99 -29.18 60.62
C PRO A 536 -74.87 -30.43 59.68
N THR A 537 -73.72 -30.64 58.99
CA THR A 537 -73.08 -31.94 58.59
C THR A 537 -72.80 -32.02 57.07
N THR A 538 -71.63 -31.56 56.60
CA THR A 538 -70.31 -32.26 56.43
C THR A 538 -70.27 -33.26 55.27
N SER A 539 -69.42 -33.03 54.26
CA SER A 539 -68.05 -33.63 54.08
C SER A 539 -68.10 -35.06 53.48
N ARG A 540 -67.14 -35.56 52.69
CA ARG A 540 -65.76 -35.16 52.36
C ARG A 540 -65.30 -36.11 51.26
N HIS A 541 -64.44 -35.65 50.35
CA HIS A 541 -63.16 -36.27 49.98
C HIS A 541 -62.40 -35.16 49.21
N ALA A 542 -61.38 -34.56 49.82
CA ALA A 542 -59.96 -34.98 49.72
C ALA A 542 -59.49 -34.83 48.26
N THR A 543 -58.53 -33.99 47.89
CA THR A 543 -57.30 -33.49 48.51
C THR A 543 -56.88 -32.22 47.75
N GLY A 544 -56.42 -31.16 48.42
CA GLY A 544 -55.00 -30.78 48.28
C GLY A 544 -54.81 -29.31 47.89
N TRP A 545 -55.07 -28.42 48.85
CA TRP A 545 -54.47 -27.08 49.01
C TRP A 545 -52.92 -27.20 49.05
N ARG A 546 -52.03 -26.21 48.85
CA ARG A 546 -52.03 -24.73 48.80
C ARG A 546 -50.62 -24.33 48.29
N GLY A 547 -50.52 -23.14 47.71
CA GLY A 547 -49.52 -22.16 48.15
C GLY A 547 -48.10 -22.22 47.59
N THR A 548 -47.77 -21.19 46.82
CA THR A 548 -46.51 -20.43 46.73
C THR A 548 -45.91 -20.08 48.12
N PRO A 549 -44.69 -19.50 48.31
CA PRO A 549 -43.75 -18.85 47.37
C PRO A 549 -42.23 -19.08 47.70
N SER A 550 -41.36 -18.31 47.02
CA SER A 550 -40.06 -17.78 47.48
C SER A 550 -38.78 -18.62 47.33
N ALA A 551 -37.81 -18.00 46.65
CA ALA A 551 -36.40 -18.41 46.53
C ALA A 551 -35.68 -18.49 47.90
N PRO A 552 -34.49 -19.11 47.94
CA PRO A 552 -33.31 -18.28 48.20
C PRO A 552 -32.01 -18.73 47.50
N ALA A 553 -31.04 -17.83 47.50
CA ALA A 553 -29.64 -18.07 47.17
C ALA A 553 -28.87 -18.74 48.32
N LEU A 554 -27.80 -19.47 48.02
CA LEU A 554 -26.46 -19.24 48.60
C LEU A 554 -25.40 -20.17 47.99
N ALA A 555 -24.18 -19.64 48.01
CA ALA A 555 -22.95 -20.14 47.43
C ALA A 555 -22.36 -21.36 48.15
N HIS A 556 -21.51 -22.10 47.43
CA HIS A 556 -20.23 -22.56 47.97
C HIS A 556 -19.18 -22.61 46.86
N ALA A 557 -18.05 -21.95 47.14
CA ALA A 557 -16.80 -22.07 46.43
C ALA A 557 -16.08 -23.38 46.81
N LEU A 558 -15.40 -24.00 45.84
CA LEU A 558 -14.15 -24.71 46.08
C LEU A 558 -13.18 -24.44 44.93
N SER A 559 -12.02 -23.94 45.36
CA SER A 559 -10.78 -23.71 44.63
C SER A 559 -10.05 -25.03 44.39
N ALA A 560 -9.32 -25.14 43.27
CA ALA A 560 -8.03 -25.84 43.06
C ALA A 560 -7.91 -26.21 41.57
N ALA A 561 -6.78 -26.12 40.88
CA ALA A 561 -5.50 -25.45 41.04
C ALA A 561 -4.81 -25.59 39.64
N PRO A 562 -3.88 -24.71 39.27
CA PRO A 562 -3.09 -24.81 38.05
C PRO A 562 -1.88 -25.72 38.27
N ALA A 563 -1.44 -26.51 37.28
CA ALA A 563 -0.08 -27.06 37.28
C ALA A 563 0.34 -27.65 35.92
N PRO A 564 1.65 -27.66 35.56
CA PRO A 564 2.77 -26.94 36.17
C PRO A 564 3.41 -25.93 35.22
N VAL A 565 3.86 -24.82 35.83
CA VAL A 565 5.03 -24.09 35.35
C VAL A 565 6.22 -25.01 35.55
N THR A 566 6.69 -25.64 34.47
CA THR A 566 8.08 -26.10 34.43
C THR A 566 8.94 -24.89 34.15
N THR A 567 9.64 -24.42 35.19
CA THR A 567 10.92 -23.75 35.03
C THR A 567 11.90 -24.71 34.35
N PRO A 568 12.44 -24.38 33.16
CA PRO A 568 13.76 -24.85 32.81
C PRO A 568 14.77 -24.03 33.61
N ALA A 569 15.77 -24.73 34.10
CA ALA A 569 17.03 -24.21 34.59
C ALA A 569 17.69 -23.27 33.54
N PRO A 570 18.70 -22.47 33.92
CA PRO A 570 19.15 -21.33 33.15
C PRO A 570 19.81 -21.75 31.84
N GLY A 571 19.52 -20.99 30.78
CA GLY A 571 20.22 -21.09 29.49
C GLY A 571 19.40 -21.78 28.41
N ILE A 572 18.72 -20.97 27.59
CA ILE A 572 18.67 -21.00 26.12
C ILE A 572 17.84 -19.77 25.71
N ARG A 573 18.45 -18.84 24.95
CA ARG A 573 17.75 -17.66 24.39
C ARG A 573 16.70 -18.12 23.37
N PRO A 574 15.44 -17.69 23.44
CA PRO A 574 14.50 -17.86 22.33
C PRO A 574 14.82 -16.83 21.23
N ALA A 575 14.84 -17.29 19.97
CA ALA A 575 14.94 -16.47 18.76
C ALA A 575 13.85 -15.37 18.69
N PRO A 576 14.07 -14.25 17.97
CA PRO A 576 13.16 -13.11 17.98
C PRO A 576 11.81 -13.48 17.38
N HIS A 577 10.79 -13.56 18.23
CA HIS A 577 9.44 -13.91 17.80
C HIS A 577 8.82 -12.73 17.03
N ARG A 578 8.48 -12.94 15.76
CA ARG A 578 7.74 -11.96 14.95
C ARG A 578 6.35 -11.76 15.57
N PRO A 579 5.98 -10.54 15.99
CA PRO A 579 4.69 -10.30 16.62
C PRO A 579 3.56 -10.52 15.61
N ARG A 580 2.57 -11.33 15.99
CA ARG A 580 1.37 -11.67 15.21
C ARG A 580 0.14 -10.92 15.72
N SER A 581 0.19 -10.40 16.94
CA SER A 581 -0.90 -9.65 17.57
C SER A 581 -0.41 -8.44 18.38
N PHE A 582 -1.30 -7.51 18.72
CA PHE A 582 -0.99 -6.43 19.67
C PHE A 582 -0.67 -6.92 21.08
N ALA A 583 -1.15 -8.12 21.46
CA ALA A 583 -0.80 -8.72 22.74
C ALA A 583 0.68 -9.12 22.77
N ASP A 584 1.22 -9.58 21.64
CA ASP A 584 2.63 -9.98 21.50
C ASP A 584 3.56 -8.77 21.69
N LEU A 585 3.16 -7.60 21.18
CA LEU A 585 3.89 -6.34 21.38
C LEU A 585 3.91 -5.88 22.84
N ARG A 586 2.98 -6.36 23.68
CA ARG A 586 2.92 -6.05 25.11
C ARG A 586 3.67 -7.06 25.98
N THR A 587 4.39 -7.98 25.37
CA THR A 587 5.33 -8.86 26.05
C THR A 587 6.76 -8.33 25.87
N GLY A 588 7.58 -8.32 26.92
CA GLY A 588 8.97 -7.85 26.85
C GLY A 588 9.12 -6.32 27.01
N PRO A 589 9.83 -5.59 26.12
CA PRO A 589 10.23 -4.19 26.34
C PRO A 589 9.09 -3.21 26.64
N LEU A 590 7.87 -3.49 26.14
CA LEU A 590 6.69 -2.63 26.31
C LEU A 590 5.68 -3.15 27.34
N GLU A 591 6.03 -4.20 28.09
CA GLU A 591 5.15 -4.79 29.11
C GLU A 591 4.80 -3.77 30.21
N GLY A 592 3.52 -3.71 30.58
CA GLY A 592 3.02 -2.78 31.61
C GLY A 592 2.96 -1.29 31.20
N ARG A 593 3.39 -0.91 30.00
CA ARG A 593 3.37 0.49 29.55
C ARG A 593 2.00 0.90 28.99
N THR A 594 1.57 2.11 29.36
CA THR A 594 0.39 2.78 28.78
C THR A 594 0.82 3.84 27.77
N PHE A 595 0.17 3.86 26.61
CA PHE A 595 0.45 4.81 25.53
C PHE A 595 -0.76 5.74 25.34
N ALA A 596 -0.52 7.03 25.10
CA ALA A 596 -1.60 8.01 24.95
C ALA A 596 -2.31 7.91 23.60
N SER A 597 -1.68 7.27 22.61
CA SER A 597 -2.27 7.04 21.29
C SER A 597 -1.74 5.75 20.63
N LEU A 598 -2.47 5.28 19.62
CA LEU A 598 -2.06 4.14 18.79
C LEU A 598 -0.73 4.42 18.07
N GLN A 599 -0.52 5.68 17.65
CA GLN A 599 0.70 6.17 17.04
C GLN A 599 1.90 6.03 17.99
N GLN A 600 1.77 6.48 19.24
CA GLN A 600 2.85 6.35 20.23
C GLN A 600 3.19 4.88 20.50
N PHE A 601 2.19 4.00 20.53
CA PHE A 601 2.42 2.57 20.70
C PHE A 601 3.16 1.95 19.52
N ALA A 602 2.79 2.30 18.28
CA ALA A 602 3.47 1.83 17.08
C ALA A 602 4.93 2.32 17.01
N VAL A 603 5.18 3.58 17.35
CA VAL A 603 6.54 4.15 17.40
C VAL A 603 7.38 3.46 18.48
N ALA A 604 6.82 3.21 19.66
CA ALA A 604 7.52 2.49 20.73
C ALA A 604 7.83 1.03 20.35
N ALA A 605 6.94 0.36 19.62
CA ALA A 605 7.18 -0.98 19.10
C ALA A 605 8.39 -1.03 18.16
N VAL A 606 8.57 -0.02 17.31
CA VAL A 606 9.74 0.04 16.43
C VAL A 606 11.01 0.42 17.20
N ARG A 607 10.96 1.53 17.95
CA ARG A 607 12.18 2.11 18.56
C ARG A 607 12.67 1.39 19.80
N GLU A 608 11.74 0.89 20.62
CA GLU A 608 12.08 0.26 21.90
C GLU A 608 11.84 -1.25 21.87
N GLY A 609 10.82 -1.70 21.13
CA GLY A 609 10.58 -3.11 20.89
C GLY A 609 11.55 -3.74 19.88
N GLY A 610 12.31 -2.93 19.14
CA GLY A 610 13.29 -3.38 18.14
C GLY A 610 12.65 -4.08 16.93
N TYR A 611 11.34 -3.91 16.73
CA TYR A 611 10.63 -4.53 15.61
C TYR A 611 10.80 -3.71 14.33
N SER A 612 10.88 -4.39 13.19
CA SER A 612 11.02 -3.70 11.90
C SER A 612 9.76 -2.89 11.53
N VAL A 613 9.96 -1.73 10.91
CA VAL A 613 8.88 -0.85 10.43
C VAL A 613 7.87 -1.59 9.55
N PRO A 614 8.28 -2.46 8.59
CA PRO A 614 7.35 -3.27 7.81
C PRO A 614 6.44 -4.17 8.65
N THR A 615 6.98 -4.75 9.72
CA THR A 615 6.25 -5.67 10.60
C THR A 615 5.19 -4.92 11.41
N ILE A 616 5.55 -3.77 11.99
CA ILE A 616 4.64 -2.95 12.78
C ILE A 616 3.60 -2.25 11.88
N ALA A 617 3.99 -1.74 10.71
CA ALA A 617 3.09 -1.13 9.74
C ALA A 617 1.98 -2.10 9.32
N ARG A 618 2.35 -3.36 9.04
CA ARG A 618 1.39 -4.43 8.71
C ARG A 618 0.45 -4.75 9.86
N LEU A 619 0.97 -4.83 11.09
CA LEU A 619 0.18 -5.16 12.27
C LEU A 619 -0.82 -4.04 12.63
N PHE A 620 -0.42 -2.78 12.49
CA PHE A 620 -1.27 -1.62 12.76
C PHE A 620 -2.14 -1.20 11.57
N ARG A 621 -1.97 -1.82 10.40
CA ARG A 621 -2.64 -1.46 9.13
C ARG A 621 -2.43 0.02 8.75
N ILE A 622 -1.20 0.49 8.89
CA ILE A 622 -0.78 1.86 8.57
C ILE A 622 0.23 1.78 7.42
N PRO A 623 0.18 2.68 6.43
CA PRO A 623 1.20 2.74 5.38
C PRO A 623 2.62 2.81 5.96
N GLN A 624 3.56 2.04 5.40
CA GLN A 624 4.93 1.93 5.92
C GLN A 624 5.63 3.29 6.00
N TRP A 625 5.51 4.11 4.96
CA TRP A 625 6.07 5.47 4.92
C TRP A 625 5.56 6.36 6.07
N ARG A 626 4.30 6.18 6.48
CA ARG A 626 3.68 7.00 7.53
C ARG A 626 4.19 6.59 8.91
N LEU A 627 4.40 5.30 9.13
CA LEU A 627 5.04 4.81 10.35
C LEU A 627 6.52 5.22 10.40
N GLN A 628 7.22 5.16 9.26
CA GLN A 628 8.59 5.63 9.12
C GLN A 628 8.71 7.12 9.51
N GLN A 629 7.82 7.97 8.97
CA GLN A 629 7.76 9.38 9.30
C GLN A 629 7.56 9.62 10.81
N TRP A 630 6.66 8.87 11.46
CA TRP A 630 6.44 8.99 12.91
C TRP A 630 7.65 8.56 13.74
N VAL A 631 8.36 7.52 13.30
CA VAL A 631 9.58 7.04 13.95
C VAL A 631 10.70 8.07 13.84
N GLU A 632 10.85 8.69 12.67
CA GLU A 632 11.82 9.76 12.41
C GLU A 632 11.48 11.06 13.16
N GLU A 633 10.20 11.41 13.25
CA GLU A 633 9.73 12.56 14.03
C GLU A 633 9.96 12.36 15.54
N ALA A 634 9.72 11.14 16.04
CA ALA A 634 10.01 10.79 17.42
C ALA A 634 11.51 10.68 17.72
N ALA A 635 12.34 10.36 16.73
CA ALA A 635 13.80 10.41 16.85
C ALA A 635 14.31 11.86 16.99
N ARG A 636 13.64 12.81 16.33
CA ARG A 636 13.95 14.25 16.41
C ARG A 636 13.45 14.92 17.69
N ASN A 637 12.38 14.40 18.32
CA ASN A 637 11.77 14.94 19.55
C ASN A 637 11.63 13.88 20.66
N PRO A 638 12.64 13.65 21.53
CA PRO A 638 12.65 12.57 22.52
C PRO A 638 11.70 12.76 23.73
N THR A 639 10.98 13.88 23.83
CA THR A 639 10.11 14.22 24.98
C THR A 639 8.75 13.52 24.97
N VAL A 640 8.41 12.75 23.93
CA VAL A 640 7.14 12.03 23.80
C VAL A 640 7.30 10.55 24.20
N GLY A 641 7.88 10.30 25.37
CA GLY A 641 7.99 8.95 25.96
C GLY A 641 7.02 8.78 27.12
N GLY A 642 5.96 7.99 26.93
CA GLY A 642 4.93 7.76 27.96
C GLY A 642 5.52 7.30 29.30
N GLY A 643 5.14 7.96 30.40
CA GLY A 643 5.66 7.67 31.73
C GLY A 643 5.33 6.26 32.21
N ARG A 644 6.27 5.63 32.93
CA ARG A 644 6.02 4.41 33.72
C ARG A 644 5.15 4.78 34.94
N ARG A 645 4.10 3.99 35.20
CA ARG A 645 3.43 3.93 36.50
C ARG A 645 3.66 2.56 37.10
#